data_AF-A0A4U1GCB7-F1
#
_entry.id   AF-A0A4U1GCB7-F1
#
_cell.length_a   1.000
_cell.length_b   1.000
_cell.length_c   1.000
_cell.angle_alpha   90.00
_cell.angle_beta   90.00
_cell.angle_gamma   90.00
#
_symmetry.space_group_name_H-M   'P 1'
#
loop_
_entity.id
_entity.type
_entity.pdbx_description
1 polymer ?
#
loop_
_entity_poly.entity_id
_entity_poly.type
_entity_poly.pdbx_seq_one_letter_code
_entity_poly.pdbx_strand_id
1 'polypeptide(L)'
;MKIRNLIAVVLLMFCSTAVVYAQKPAGSNKLRVLYVGGSANWENDVFKTPEEKEKDVKRRSASFEAMLKQYFSVVKVIDAKVYTQDMSNEYDVTVVDGTPKAIAERQMIKDAQGKVTKYVPAAYLTEDFDKPMLFIGETGEKLGRSIGLKLDWYCLCLDAYAHGFRKDHQIFKGPFPVKMTIEQKPTPEDAFHYEYFLGKPTPKSLPMWRVQTKGYVSDKGFRIGMVARPWGFEDSPDAESISSGVCAKTLDAVAIGRHGNFFHWGFAASPEYMTPEAQTVLANAIVYISEFKEKGVIARKYLDRRATREYLKEKKYLATKEAFDSYADMNLKFDQEMLKEKKRIADKKAKNEKLTEREEQLLSYQPQPKQTFEDFLKKNQKEMFDKFGTNSAAYLKYYEENKDYFYAEDASYVIKVDEDVKSLGIPYHDKRLLEKCISMLEKGQEVDKAKRILDRYTLLDYKTSGEWRNWYEKNKNRIFFTETGGYYFMVNTNDKSIDGNNYKKKESDVSYNNIKPAQTDDNNAVSVATGIVDKGTDRKEVVVKVKIHPGYHIYAFVANVDPYIQTGLKINLPAGYVKVGDLKKPSFKYFSNSGTTIYEDEVMFTQEISGSGKGEVVCAVTYQCCDTHICFPPVNDKEYKIQL
;
A
#
# COMPACT_ATOMS: atom_id res chain seq x y z
N MET A 1 19.22 14.49 -82.45
CA MET A 1 20.11 15.18 -81.48
C MET A 1 19.23 16.05 -80.58
N LYS A 2 18.89 15.51 -79.39
CA LYS A 2 19.16 16.07 -78.05
C LYS A 2 18.20 17.20 -77.60
N ILE A 3 17.28 16.91 -76.68
CA ILE A 3 17.38 17.04 -75.19
C ILE A 3 17.02 18.45 -74.73
N ARG A 4 15.85 18.63 -74.11
CA ARG A 4 15.61 18.94 -72.67
C ARG A 4 14.16 19.41 -72.48
N ASN A 5 13.60 19.07 -71.31
CA ASN A 5 12.28 19.46 -70.78
C ASN A 5 11.15 18.44 -70.99
N LEU A 6 11.29 17.28 -70.34
CA LEU A 6 10.15 16.46 -69.94
C LEU A 6 10.44 15.76 -68.61
N ILE A 7 10.54 16.54 -67.51
CA ILE A 7 10.51 16.01 -66.14
C ILE A 7 9.78 17.05 -65.28
N ALA A 8 8.45 16.92 -65.15
CA ALA A 8 7.69 17.64 -64.11
C ALA A 8 6.28 17.09 -63.80
N VAL A 9 5.71 16.11 -64.50
CA VAL A 9 4.26 15.77 -64.33
C VAL A 9 3.92 14.27 -64.25
N VAL A 10 4.85 13.38 -63.85
CA VAL A 10 4.50 11.94 -63.60
C VAL A 10 5.06 11.41 -62.26
N LEU A 11 5.13 12.27 -61.24
CA LEU A 11 5.60 11.88 -59.90
C LEU A 11 4.64 12.37 -58.80
N LEU A 12 3.34 12.15 -58.99
CA LEU A 12 2.30 12.53 -58.02
C LEU A 12 1.17 11.50 -57.85
N MET A 13 1.37 10.25 -58.29
CA MET A 13 0.41 9.17 -58.09
C MET A 13 1.10 7.80 -58.01
N PHE A 14 1.99 7.61 -57.03
CA PHE A 14 2.36 6.26 -56.59
C PHE A 14 2.61 6.23 -55.08
N CYS A 15 1.66 5.63 -54.38
CA CYS A 15 1.78 4.87 -53.15
C CYS A 15 2.87 5.28 -52.14
N SER A 16 2.43 5.92 -51.06
CA SER A 16 3.01 5.67 -49.74
C SER A 16 1.90 5.65 -48.70
N THR A 17 1.05 4.61 -48.77
CA THR A 17 0.61 3.96 -47.55
C THR A 17 1.88 3.63 -46.77
N ALA A 18 2.18 4.41 -45.74
CA ALA A 18 3.14 4.00 -44.72
C ALA A 18 2.53 2.79 -44.02
N VAL A 19 2.72 1.61 -44.63
CA VAL A 19 2.64 0.33 -43.94
C VAL A 19 3.72 0.43 -42.90
N VAL A 20 3.32 0.72 -41.67
CA VAL A 20 4.13 0.43 -40.49
C VAL A 20 4.41 -1.06 -40.58
N TYR A 21 5.58 -1.42 -41.09
CA TYR A 21 6.12 -2.76 -40.95
C TYR A 21 6.39 -2.95 -39.45
N ALA A 22 5.35 -3.35 -38.72
CA ALA A 22 5.52 -4.05 -37.46
C ALA A 22 6.26 -5.34 -37.82
N GLN A 23 7.58 -5.35 -37.64
CA GLN A 23 8.33 -6.58 -37.60
C GLN A 23 7.70 -7.44 -36.51
N LYS A 24 6.97 -8.49 -36.89
CA LYS A 24 6.58 -9.54 -35.94
C LYS A 24 7.88 -10.00 -35.24
N PRO A 25 7.98 -9.91 -33.90
CA PRO A 25 9.10 -10.47 -33.19
C PRO A 25 9.22 -11.95 -33.56
N ALA A 26 10.46 -12.42 -33.75
CA ALA A 26 10.73 -13.80 -34.12
C ALA A 26 10.14 -14.75 -33.05
N GLY A 27 9.11 -15.52 -33.45
CA GLY A 27 8.44 -16.53 -32.63
C GLY A 27 7.45 -15.96 -31.59
N SER A 28 6.14 -16.12 -31.81
CA SER A 28 5.15 -15.86 -30.77
C SER A 28 5.36 -16.82 -29.59
N ASN A 29 5.47 -16.30 -28.37
CA ASN A 29 5.55 -17.10 -27.17
C ASN A 29 4.19 -17.77 -26.88
N LYS A 30 4.22 -19.01 -26.38
CA LYS A 30 3.03 -19.84 -26.12
C LYS A 30 2.32 -19.50 -24.81
N LEU A 31 2.86 -18.60 -23.98
CA LEU A 31 2.21 -18.16 -22.75
C LEU A 31 0.79 -17.66 -23.02
N ARG A 32 -0.13 -18.08 -22.15
CA ARG A 32 -1.51 -17.62 -22.10
C ARG A 32 -1.57 -16.41 -21.18
N VAL A 33 -1.94 -15.26 -21.76
CA VAL A 33 -1.99 -13.99 -21.05
C VAL A 33 -3.45 -13.55 -20.86
N LEU A 34 -3.84 -13.31 -19.61
CA LEU A 34 -5.09 -12.64 -19.27
C LEU A 34 -4.80 -11.16 -19.04
N TYR A 35 -5.36 -10.28 -19.87
CA TYR A 35 -5.32 -8.85 -19.66
C TYR A 35 -6.65 -8.37 -19.05
N VAL A 36 -6.55 -7.73 -17.89
CA VAL A 36 -7.65 -7.20 -17.09
C VAL A 36 -7.65 -5.67 -17.21
N GLY A 37 -8.42 -5.16 -18.18
CA GLY A 37 -8.50 -3.73 -18.48
C GLY A 37 -9.52 -2.99 -17.61
N GLY A 38 -9.61 -1.67 -17.76
CA GLY A 38 -10.59 -0.85 -17.04
C GLY A 38 -10.13 0.56 -16.66
N SER A 39 -8.86 0.90 -16.94
CA SER A 39 -8.35 2.26 -16.79
C SER A 39 -8.40 3.05 -18.10
N ALA A 40 -8.33 4.37 -17.99
CA ALA A 40 -8.22 5.31 -19.10
C ALA A 40 -6.76 5.76 -19.29
N ASN A 41 -6.40 6.32 -20.44
CA ASN A 41 -5.11 6.95 -20.73
C ASN A 41 -4.93 8.32 -20.07
N TRP A 42 -6.04 8.94 -19.67
CA TRP A 42 -6.08 10.28 -19.09
C TRP A 42 -6.73 10.27 -17.71
N GLU A 43 -6.40 11.26 -16.90
CA GLU A 43 -7.01 11.52 -15.61
C GLU A 43 -8.48 11.94 -15.76
N ASN A 44 -9.26 11.75 -14.69
CA ASN A 44 -10.72 11.92 -14.75
C ASN A 44 -11.16 13.35 -15.12
N ASP A 45 -10.37 14.36 -14.76
CA ASP A 45 -10.63 15.77 -15.01
C ASP A 45 -10.52 16.18 -16.49
N VAL A 46 -9.94 15.33 -17.33
CA VAL A 46 -9.83 15.57 -18.78
C VAL A 46 -11.15 15.28 -19.50
N PHE A 47 -11.97 14.37 -18.98
CA PHE A 47 -13.20 13.94 -19.64
C PHE A 47 -14.39 14.83 -19.28
N LYS A 48 -15.18 15.24 -20.28
CA LYS A 48 -16.39 16.04 -20.06
C LYS A 48 -17.58 15.18 -19.67
N THR A 49 -17.57 13.91 -20.10
CA THR A 49 -18.68 12.97 -19.90
C THR A 49 -18.17 11.57 -19.54
N PRO A 50 -18.97 10.77 -18.80
CA PRO A 50 -18.66 9.36 -18.56
C PRO A 50 -18.46 8.55 -19.86
N GLU A 51 -19.19 8.87 -20.92
CA GLU A 51 -19.13 8.19 -22.21
C GLU A 51 -17.80 8.43 -22.94
N GLU A 52 -17.24 9.65 -22.85
CA GLU A 52 -15.91 9.95 -23.36
C GLU A 52 -14.83 9.13 -22.66
N LYS A 53 -14.92 9.04 -21.33
CA LYS A 53 -14.01 8.20 -20.53
C LYS A 53 -14.14 6.72 -20.92
N GLU A 54 -15.35 6.21 -21.03
CA GLU A 54 -15.60 4.81 -21.41
C GLU A 54 -15.04 4.48 -22.81
N LYS A 55 -15.12 5.42 -23.77
CA LYS A 55 -14.48 5.27 -25.08
C LYS A 55 -12.96 5.19 -24.97
N ASP A 56 -12.34 6.00 -24.12
CA ASP A 56 -10.89 5.96 -23.91
C ASP A 56 -10.43 4.69 -23.17
N VAL A 57 -11.20 4.19 -22.21
CA VAL A 57 -10.97 2.89 -21.55
C VAL A 57 -10.97 1.75 -22.58
N LYS A 58 -11.93 1.75 -23.51
CA LYS A 58 -11.98 0.77 -24.61
C LYS A 58 -10.79 0.90 -25.55
N ARG A 59 -10.40 2.13 -25.91
CA ARG A 59 -9.21 2.40 -26.75
C ARG A 59 -7.92 1.89 -26.09
N ARG A 60 -7.74 2.15 -24.80
CA ARG A 60 -6.60 1.65 -24.01
C ARG A 60 -6.59 0.13 -23.98
N SER A 61 -7.72 -0.51 -23.69
CA SER A 61 -7.81 -1.97 -23.65
C SER A 61 -7.47 -2.59 -25.01
N ALA A 62 -7.96 -2.00 -26.10
CA ALA A 62 -7.65 -2.43 -27.46
C ALA A 62 -6.17 -2.28 -27.83
N SER A 63 -5.48 -1.22 -27.34
CA SER A 63 -4.05 -1.05 -27.61
C SER A 63 -3.18 -2.06 -26.86
N PHE A 64 -3.55 -2.44 -25.62
CA PHE A 64 -2.95 -3.58 -24.93
C PHE A 64 -3.21 -4.90 -25.64
N GLU A 65 -4.44 -5.16 -26.07
CA GLU A 65 -4.77 -6.37 -26.84
C GLU A 65 -3.90 -6.50 -28.09
N ALA A 66 -3.81 -5.42 -28.87
CA ALA A 66 -3.03 -5.38 -30.10
C ALA A 66 -1.54 -5.64 -29.85
N MET A 67 -0.96 -5.03 -28.80
CA MET A 67 0.44 -5.25 -28.45
C MET A 67 0.68 -6.69 -27.98
N LEU A 68 -0.12 -7.20 -27.03
CA LEU A 68 0.06 -8.53 -26.47
C LEU A 68 -0.05 -9.63 -27.55
N LYS A 69 -0.98 -9.49 -28.51
CA LYS A 69 -1.12 -10.43 -29.63
C LYS A 69 0.06 -10.44 -30.60
N GLN A 70 0.96 -9.46 -30.56
CA GLN A 70 2.21 -9.50 -31.32
C GLN A 70 3.24 -10.45 -30.70
N TYR A 71 3.20 -10.62 -29.37
CA TYR A 71 4.18 -11.39 -28.61
C TYR A 71 3.67 -12.75 -28.15
N PHE A 72 2.37 -12.90 -27.90
CA PHE A 72 1.77 -14.08 -27.28
C PHE A 72 0.68 -14.68 -28.16
N SER A 73 0.68 -16.01 -28.30
CA SER A 73 -0.30 -16.72 -29.13
C SER A 73 -1.70 -16.80 -28.52
N VAL A 74 -1.80 -16.69 -27.18
CA VAL A 74 -3.08 -16.78 -26.46
C VAL A 74 -3.23 -15.54 -25.58
N VAL A 75 -4.15 -14.65 -25.95
CA VAL A 75 -4.46 -13.42 -25.21
C VAL A 75 -5.97 -13.34 -25.00
N LYS A 76 -6.40 -13.25 -23.74
CA LYS A 76 -7.78 -12.92 -23.37
C LYS A 76 -7.82 -11.53 -22.78
N VAL A 77 -8.78 -10.71 -23.22
CA VAL A 77 -9.06 -9.40 -22.65
C VAL A 77 -10.42 -9.42 -21.96
N ILE A 78 -10.48 -8.90 -20.74
CA ILE A 78 -11.70 -8.72 -19.97
C ILE A 78 -11.73 -7.34 -19.29
N ASP A 79 -12.91 -6.91 -18.89
CA ASP A 79 -13.10 -5.76 -17.99
C ASP A 79 -12.82 -6.18 -16.53
N ALA A 80 -12.15 -5.34 -15.75
CA ALA A 80 -11.83 -5.63 -14.36
C ALA A 80 -13.08 -5.89 -13.49
N LYS A 81 -14.23 -5.30 -13.81
CA LYS A 81 -15.49 -5.49 -13.05
C LYS A 81 -16.00 -6.93 -13.09
N VAL A 82 -15.55 -7.74 -14.05
CA VAL A 82 -15.92 -9.17 -14.15
C VAL A 82 -14.77 -10.10 -13.74
N TYR A 83 -13.59 -9.57 -13.43
CA TYR A 83 -12.46 -10.37 -12.98
C TYR A 83 -12.72 -10.96 -11.59
N THR A 84 -12.42 -12.25 -11.44
CA THR A 84 -12.21 -12.91 -10.14
C THR A 84 -10.82 -13.55 -10.13
N GLN A 85 -10.23 -13.73 -8.94
CA GLN A 85 -8.88 -14.27 -8.85
C GLN A 85 -8.74 -15.67 -9.45
N ASP A 86 -9.79 -16.49 -9.40
CA ASP A 86 -9.81 -17.85 -9.93
C ASP A 86 -9.61 -17.91 -11.44
N MET A 87 -9.99 -16.84 -12.16
CA MET A 87 -9.73 -16.74 -13.60
C MET A 87 -8.24 -16.83 -13.91
N SER A 88 -7.36 -16.39 -13.01
CA SER A 88 -5.91 -16.49 -13.19
C SER A 88 -5.39 -17.93 -13.21
N ASN A 89 -6.18 -18.93 -12.79
CA ASN A 89 -5.79 -20.34 -12.86
C ASN A 89 -5.71 -20.87 -14.31
N GLU A 90 -6.43 -20.25 -15.24
CA GLU A 90 -6.50 -20.65 -16.65
C GLU A 90 -5.39 -20.04 -17.51
N TYR A 91 -4.59 -19.13 -16.95
CA TYR A 91 -3.57 -18.36 -17.66
C TYR A 91 -2.22 -18.49 -16.98
N ASP A 92 -1.16 -18.22 -17.72
CA ASP A 92 0.20 -18.31 -17.20
C ASP A 92 0.61 -16.97 -16.55
N VAL A 93 0.06 -15.85 -17.03
CA VAL A 93 0.24 -14.52 -16.42
C VAL A 93 -1.05 -13.69 -16.54
N THR A 94 -1.40 -12.99 -15.47
CA THR A 94 -2.45 -11.97 -15.47
C THR A 94 -1.83 -10.56 -15.47
N VAL A 95 -2.12 -9.75 -16.48
CA VAL A 95 -1.74 -8.33 -16.56
C VAL A 95 -2.92 -7.48 -16.10
N VAL A 96 -2.76 -6.72 -15.03
CA VAL A 96 -3.81 -5.90 -14.44
C VAL A 96 -3.58 -4.42 -14.72
N ASP A 97 -4.55 -3.82 -15.40
CA ASP A 97 -4.60 -2.40 -15.79
C ASP A 97 -5.96 -1.78 -15.47
N GLY A 98 -6.79 -2.46 -14.68
CA GLY A 98 -8.06 -1.97 -14.15
C GLY A 98 -8.23 -2.42 -12.71
N THR A 99 -9.11 -1.76 -11.96
CA THR A 99 -9.41 -2.15 -10.57
C THR A 99 -10.58 -3.12 -10.54
N PRO A 100 -10.41 -4.38 -10.09
CA PRO A 100 -11.51 -5.34 -10.00
C PRO A 100 -12.55 -4.97 -8.94
N LYS A 101 -13.62 -5.75 -8.85
CA LYS A 101 -14.51 -5.68 -7.67
C LYS A 101 -13.75 -6.17 -6.44
N ALA A 102 -13.90 -5.47 -5.32
CA ALA A 102 -13.27 -5.87 -4.08
C ALA A 102 -13.91 -7.17 -3.56
N ILE A 103 -13.08 -8.09 -3.05
CA ILE A 103 -13.54 -9.25 -2.28
C ILE A 103 -13.86 -8.86 -0.84
N ALA A 104 -13.25 -7.78 -0.34
CA ALA A 104 -13.60 -7.14 0.91
C ALA A 104 -13.45 -5.63 0.77
N GLU A 105 -14.49 -4.89 1.18
CA GLU A 105 -14.50 -3.43 1.11
C GLU A 105 -13.54 -2.81 2.12
N ARG A 106 -13.05 -1.61 1.78
CA ARG A 106 -12.24 -0.80 2.71
C ARG A 106 -13.03 -0.50 3.98
N GLN A 107 -12.35 -0.48 5.13
CA GLN A 107 -12.97 -0.12 6.40
C GLN A 107 -12.19 1.03 7.06
N MET A 108 -12.92 2.04 7.50
CA MET A 108 -12.39 3.10 8.36
C MET A 108 -13.01 2.94 9.75
N ILE A 109 -12.20 2.46 10.69
CA ILE A 109 -12.60 2.33 12.08
C ILE A 109 -12.32 3.66 12.75
N LYS A 110 -13.33 4.23 13.40
CA LYS A 110 -13.27 5.52 14.08
C LYS A 110 -13.49 5.34 15.59
N ASP A 111 -12.92 6.23 16.39
CA ASP A 111 -13.27 6.38 17.81
C ASP A 111 -14.55 7.21 18.00
N ALA A 112 -14.91 7.43 19.28
CA ALA A 112 -16.09 8.17 19.69
C ALA A 112 -16.11 9.65 19.30
N GLN A 113 -14.96 10.19 18.92
CA GLN A 113 -14.81 11.57 18.49
C GLN A 113 -14.80 11.66 16.96
N GLY A 114 -15.08 10.56 16.26
CA GLY A 114 -15.07 10.47 14.80
C GLY A 114 -13.66 10.42 14.20
N LYS A 115 -12.61 10.30 15.01
CA LYS A 115 -11.23 10.21 14.54
C LYS A 115 -10.94 8.78 14.11
N VAL A 116 -10.35 8.63 12.92
CA VAL A 116 -9.97 7.32 12.39
C VAL A 116 -8.85 6.72 13.26
N THR A 117 -9.11 5.57 13.88
CA THR A 117 -8.17 4.82 14.71
C THR A 117 -7.51 3.66 13.98
N LYS A 118 -8.20 3.07 13.00
CA LYS A 118 -7.63 2.01 12.15
C LYS A 118 -8.19 2.09 10.73
N TYR A 119 -7.31 1.89 9.76
CA TYR A 119 -7.64 1.78 8.36
C TYR A 119 -7.40 0.34 7.91
N VAL A 120 -8.42 -0.31 7.38
CA VAL A 120 -8.31 -1.62 6.71
C VAL A 120 -8.46 -1.37 5.21
N PRO A 121 -7.44 -1.68 4.39
CA PRO A 121 -7.53 -1.49 2.95
C PRO A 121 -8.59 -2.43 2.35
N ALA A 122 -9.13 -2.05 1.19
CA ALA A 122 -9.92 -3.00 0.39
C ALA A 122 -9.02 -4.18 -0.04
N ALA A 123 -9.60 -5.37 -0.10
CA ALA A 123 -8.94 -6.56 -0.62
C ALA A 123 -9.52 -6.93 -1.98
N TYR A 124 -8.63 -7.35 -2.89
CA TYR A 124 -8.96 -7.79 -4.25
C TYR A 124 -8.39 -9.17 -4.57
N LEU A 125 -7.42 -9.62 -3.78
CA LEU A 125 -6.74 -10.91 -3.85
C LEU A 125 -6.67 -11.48 -2.44
N THR A 126 -6.68 -12.81 -2.33
CA THR A 126 -6.38 -13.50 -1.07
C THR A 126 -4.87 -13.67 -0.90
N GLU A 127 -4.41 -13.80 0.34
CA GLU A 127 -2.97 -13.90 0.64
C GLU A 127 -2.30 -15.16 0.08
N ASP A 128 -3.09 -16.20 -0.19
CA ASP A 128 -2.65 -17.46 -0.78
C ASP A 128 -2.62 -17.44 -2.31
N PHE A 129 -2.96 -16.32 -2.95
CA PHE A 129 -2.83 -16.14 -4.39
C PHE A 129 -1.38 -16.33 -4.84
N ASP A 130 -1.16 -17.29 -5.73
CA ASP A 130 0.16 -17.81 -6.09
C ASP A 130 0.42 -17.83 -7.62
N LYS A 131 -0.44 -17.18 -8.40
CA LYS A 131 -0.31 -17.08 -9.87
C LYS A 131 0.49 -15.83 -10.27
N PRO A 132 1.30 -15.89 -11.34
CA PRO A 132 2.03 -14.72 -11.81
C PRO A 132 1.10 -13.56 -12.18
N MET A 133 1.40 -12.37 -11.67
CA MET A 133 0.61 -11.17 -11.93
C MET A 133 1.52 -9.96 -12.18
N LEU A 134 1.25 -9.22 -13.25
CA LEU A 134 1.91 -7.97 -13.58
C LEU A 134 0.94 -6.81 -13.42
N PHE A 135 1.35 -5.80 -12.66
CA PHE A 135 0.58 -4.59 -12.40
C PHE A 135 1.04 -3.44 -13.27
N ILE A 136 0.10 -2.70 -13.85
CA ILE A 136 0.34 -1.45 -14.56
C ILE A 136 0.03 -0.26 -13.64
N GLY A 137 0.96 0.68 -13.53
CA GLY A 137 0.77 1.92 -12.77
C GLY A 137 0.48 1.66 -11.29
N GLU A 138 -0.57 2.28 -10.77
CA GLU A 138 -0.93 2.23 -9.36
C GLU A 138 -1.69 0.95 -8.94
N THR A 139 -2.01 0.06 -9.88
CA THR A 139 -2.74 -1.19 -9.58
C THR A 139 -1.97 -2.11 -8.62
N GLY A 140 -0.63 -2.03 -8.61
CA GLY A 140 0.21 -2.80 -7.70
C GLY A 140 0.00 -2.46 -6.23
N GLU A 141 -0.25 -1.18 -5.91
CA GLU A 141 -0.64 -0.80 -4.56
C GLU A 141 -2.09 -1.19 -4.30
N LYS A 142 -3.01 -0.81 -5.19
CA LYS A 142 -4.46 -1.00 -4.96
C LYS A 142 -4.80 -2.46 -4.64
N LEU A 143 -4.25 -3.40 -5.41
CA LEU A 143 -4.51 -4.82 -5.22
C LEU A 143 -3.56 -5.45 -4.21
N GLY A 144 -2.31 -4.98 -4.14
CA GLY A 144 -1.27 -5.53 -3.29
C GLY A 144 -1.32 -5.13 -1.81
N ARG A 145 -2.00 -4.03 -1.48
CA ARG A 145 -2.01 -3.44 -0.13
C ARG A 145 -2.52 -4.39 0.94
N SER A 146 -3.63 -5.08 0.66
CA SER A 146 -4.28 -6.01 1.60
C SER A 146 -3.49 -7.28 1.85
N ILE A 147 -2.68 -7.70 0.87
CA ILE A 147 -1.84 -8.91 0.95
C ILE A 147 -0.38 -8.59 1.31
N GLY A 148 -0.09 -7.33 1.68
CA GLY A 148 1.23 -6.91 2.16
C GLY A 148 2.32 -6.90 1.09
N LEU A 149 2.02 -6.50 -0.15
CA LEU A 149 3.09 -6.31 -1.14
C LEU A 149 3.97 -5.12 -0.78
N LYS A 150 5.28 -5.22 -1.07
CA LYS A 150 6.23 -4.10 -1.00
C LYS A 150 6.03 -3.06 -2.11
N LEU A 151 5.12 -3.32 -3.04
CA LEU A 151 4.71 -2.44 -4.15
C LEU A 151 3.79 -1.30 -3.66
N ASP A 152 4.20 -0.63 -2.59
CA ASP A 152 3.37 0.30 -1.84
C ASP A 152 3.32 1.71 -2.45
N TRP A 153 2.39 2.53 -1.97
CA TRP A 153 2.26 3.92 -2.42
C TRP A 153 3.37 4.78 -1.84
N TYR A 154 4.50 4.89 -2.53
CA TYR A 154 5.47 5.93 -2.19
C TYR A 154 5.08 7.25 -2.84
N CYS A 155 4.77 7.23 -4.13
CA CYS A 155 4.30 8.41 -4.84
C CYS A 155 3.63 8.06 -6.18
N LEU A 156 2.52 8.72 -6.48
CA LEU A 156 1.96 8.80 -7.82
C LEU A 156 2.56 10.02 -8.53
N CYS A 157 3.79 9.86 -9.02
CA CYS A 157 4.54 10.93 -9.66
C CYS A 157 5.62 10.41 -10.63
N LEU A 158 5.47 9.19 -11.16
CA LEU A 158 6.39 8.67 -12.16
C LEU A 158 6.05 9.24 -13.54
N ASP A 159 7.04 9.87 -14.16
CA ASP A 159 6.95 10.47 -15.48
C ASP A 159 7.57 9.56 -16.57
N ALA A 160 7.93 10.11 -17.74
CA ALA A 160 8.11 9.34 -18.96
C ALA A 160 9.41 8.50 -19.08
N TYR A 161 10.37 8.71 -18.18
CA TYR A 161 11.72 8.15 -18.30
C TYR A 161 12.09 7.26 -17.12
N ALA A 162 12.71 6.13 -17.42
CA ALA A 162 13.40 5.26 -16.46
C ALA A 162 14.86 5.69 -16.31
N HIS A 163 15.40 5.52 -15.11
CA HIS A 163 16.84 5.64 -14.84
C HIS A 163 17.25 4.66 -13.74
N GLY A 164 18.56 4.51 -13.50
CA GLY A 164 19.05 3.60 -12.45
C GLY A 164 18.63 2.13 -12.68
N PHE A 165 18.37 1.74 -13.94
CA PHE A 165 17.97 0.37 -14.27
C PHE A 165 19.16 -0.59 -14.30
N ARG A 166 18.91 -1.81 -13.82
CA ARG A 166 19.84 -2.94 -13.90
C ARG A 166 19.93 -3.41 -15.36
N LYS A 167 20.86 -2.81 -16.12
CA LYS A 167 21.05 -3.08 -17.56
C LYS A 167 21.20 -4.57 -17.89
N ASP A 168 21.73 -5.35 -16.95
CA ASP A 168 21.93 -6.78 -17.12
C ASP A 168 20.71 -7.65 -16.82
N HIS A 169 19.63 -7.07 -16.31
CA HIS A 169 18.39 -7.78 -16.01
C HIS A 169 17.77 -8.35 -17.29
N GLN A 170 17.22 -9.57 -17.19
CA GLN A 170 16.79 -10.33 -18.36
C GLN A 170 15.69 -9.66 -19.19
N ILE A 171 14.82 -8.85 -18.56
CA ILE A 171 13.77 -8.11 -19.30
C ILE A 171 14.32 -7.16 -20.38
N PHE A 172 15.56 -6.69 -20.23
CA PHE A 172 16.23 -5.84 -21.21
C PHE A 172 17.01 -6.63 -22.28
N LYS A 173 17.06 -7.97 -22.16
CA LYS A 173 17.86 -8.86 -23.01
C LYS A 173 16.98 -9.77 -23.87
N GLY A 174 15.91 -10.32 -23.30
CA GLY A 174 15.07 -11.29 -23.99
C GLY A 174 13.90 -11.80 -23.14
N PRO A 175 13.10 -12.73 -23.67
CA PRO A 175 13.37 -13.49 -24.91
C PRO A 175 13.16 -12.71 -26.21
N PHE A 176 12.41 -11.60 -26.19
CA PHE A 176 12.26 -10.74 -27.35
C PHE A 176 13.42 -9.74 -27.41
N PRO A 177 14.20 -9.68 -28.50
CA PRO A 177 15.37 -8.81 -28.58
C PRO A 177 15.02 -7.34 -28.37
N VAL A 178 15.71 -6.67 -27.45
CA VAL A 178 15.55 -5.24 -27.18
C VAL A 178 16.84 -4.51 -27.52
N LYS A 179 16.74 -3.46 -28.34
CA LYS A 179 17.81 -2.48 -28.50
C LYS A 179 17.46 -1.24 -27.69
N MET A 180 18.05 -1.09 -26.52
CA MET A 180 17.79 0.03 -25.62
C MET A 180 18.38 1.33 -26.14
N THR A 181 17.57 2.38 -26.19
CA THR A 181 17.97 3.75 -26.48
C THR A 181 18.16 4.52 -25.18
N ILE A 182 19.43 4.79 -24.82
CA ILE A 182 19.80 5.45 -23.57
C ILE A 182 20.39 6.82 -23.87
N GLU A 183 19.84 7.86 -23.25
CA GLU A 183 20.29 9.25 -23.39
C GLU A 183 20.79 9.78 -22.05
N GLN A 184 21.85 10.59 -22.05
CA GLN A 184 22.20 11.38 -20.87
C GLN A 184 21.24 12.57 -20.76
N LYS A 185 20.56 12.70 -19.62
CA LYS A 185 19.65 13.82 -19.32
C LYS A 185 19.95 14.41 -17.95
N PRO A 186 19.58 15.69 -17.73
CA PRO A 186 19.65 16.29 -16.39
C PRO A 186 18.90 15.43 -15.37
N THR A 187 19.47 15.32 -14.18
CA THR A 187 18.80 14.65 -13.05
C THR A 187 17.53 15.43 -12.69
N PRO A 188 16.41 14.75 -12.34
CA PRO A 188 15.19 15.44 -11.92
C PRO A 188 15.48 16.39 -10.74
N GLU A 189 14.98 17.63 -10.81
CA GLU A 189 15.24 18.66 -9.80
C GLU A 189 14.84 18.20 -8.39
N ASP A 190 13.70 17.51 -8.29
CA ASP A 190 13.20 16.99 -7.00
C ASP A 190 14.15 16.01 -6.31
N ALA A 191 15.03 15.32 -7.06
CA ALA A 191 15.96 14.37 -6.49
C ALA A 191 17.01 15.03 -5.58
N PHE A 192 17.39 16.28 -5.87
CA PHE A 192 18.36 17.03 -5.07
C PHE A 192 17.83 17.36 -3.67
N HIS A 193 16.50 17.41 -3.47
CA HIS A 193 15.89 17.57 -2.16
C HIS A 193 16.13 16.38 -1.22
N TYR A 194 16.56 15.23 -1.75
CA TYR A 194 16.78 14.01 -0.99
C TYR A 194 18.24 13.55 -1.01
N GLU A 195 19.19 14.44 -1.32
CA GLU A 195 20.62 14.10 -1.41
C GLU A 195 21.16 13.44 -0.13
N TYR A 196 20.64 13.84 1.04
CA TYR A 196 21.00 13.26 2.34
C TYR A 196 20.67 11.76 2.47
N PHE A 197 19.79 11.18 1.64
CA PHE A 197 19.55 9.74 1.58
C PHE A 197 20.65 8.98 0.80
N LEU A 198 21.31 9.64 -0.16
CA LEU A 198 22.27 8.99 -1.08
C LEU A 198 23.64 8.77 -0.44
N GLY A 199 23.98 9.53 0.61
CA GLY A 199 25.30 9.51 1.26
C GLY A 199 26.45 10.00 0.37
N LYS A 200 26.13 10.54 -0.82
CA LYS A 200 27.04 11.10 -1.81
C LYS A 200 26.31 12.17 -2.61
N PRO A 201 27.02 13.12 -3.24
CA PRO A 201 26.40 14.13 -4.07
C PRO A 201 25.55 13.53 -5.19
N THR A 202 24.39 14.13 -5.41
CA THR A 202 23.48 13.75 -6.49
C THR A 202 24.15 14.09 -7.83
N PRO A 203 24.26 13.15 -8.78
CA PRO A 203 24.85 13.44 -10.07
C PRO A 203 24.01 14.49 -10.81
N LYS A 204 24.64 15.38 -11.58
CA LYS A 204 23.94 16.41 -12.37
C LYS A 204 23.19 15.86 -13.58
N SER A 205 23.59 14.68 -14.07
CA SER A 205 22.94 13.98 -15.18
C SER A 205 22.93 12.48 -14.96
N LEU A 206 21.94 11.81 -15.55
CA LEU A 206 21.75 10.37 -15.46
C LEU A 206 21.52 9.75 -16.84
N PRO A 207 21.92 8.49 -17.04
CA PRO A 207 21.47 7.70 -18.18
C PRO A 207 19.99 7.40 -18.03
N MET A 208 19.20 7.83 -19.01
CA MET A 208 17.75 7.68 -19.02
C MET A 208 17.29 6.92 -20.24
N TRP A 209 16.27 6.10 -20.04
CA TRP A 209 15.57 5.36 -21.08
C TRP A 209 14.14 5.90 -21.18
N ARG A 210 13.69 6.26 -22.39
CA ARG A 210 12.32 6.76 -22.58
C ARG A 210 11.34 5.60 -22.66
N VAL A 211 10.50 5.46 -21.65
CA VAL A 211 9.51 4.37 -21.59
C VAL A 211 8.23 4.76 -22.33
N GLN A 212 7.79 6.01 -22.16
CA GLN A 212 6.56 6.53 -22.76
C GLN A 212 6.77 7.85 -23.51
N THR A 213 5.98 8.05 -24.56
CA THR A 213 6.06 9.22 -25.44
C THR A 213 5.37 10.44 -24.83
N LYS A 214 4.38 10.22 -23.96
CA LYS A 214 3.70 11.24 -23.16
C LYS A 214 4.03 11.06 -21.69
N GLY A 215 4.04 12.14 -20.93
CA GLY A 215 4.26 12.17 -19.48
C GLY A 215 3.36 13.20 -18.82
N TYR A 216 3.10 13.10 -17.52
CA TYR A 216 2.20 14.06 -16.84
C TYR A 216 2.80 15.47 -16.78
N VAL A 217 4.13 15.57 -16.88
CA VAL A 217 4.85 16.84 -16.97
C VAL A 217 4.71 17.46 -18.36
N SER A 218 4.80 16.65 -19.43
CA SER A 218 4.74 17.15 -20.82
C SER A 218 3.32 17.28 -21.36
N ASP A 219 2.40 16.46 -20.88
CA ASP A 219 1.03 16.31 -21.36
C ASP A 219 0.07 16.38 -20.18
N LYS A 220 -0.41 17.59 -19.87
CA LYS A 220 -1.31 17.82 -18.72
C LYS A 220 -2.53 16.89 -18.78
N GLY A 221 -2.82 16.24 -17.65
CA GLY A 221 -3.93 15.30 -17.51
C GLY A 221 -3.64 13.91 -18.05
N PHE A 222 -2.45 13.64 -18.58
CA PHE A 222 -2.04 12.27 -18.90
C PHE A 222 -1.90 11.44 -17.63
N ARG A 223 -2.25 10.15 -17.72
CA ARG A 223 -2.23 9.25 -16.58
C ARG A 223 -0.85 9.19 -15.93
N ILE A 224 -0.82 9.34 -14.61
CA ILE A 224 0.42 9.42 -13.82
C ILE A 224 0.88 8.01 -13.41
N GLY A 225 2.17 7.72 -13.53
CA GLY A 225 2.74 6.46 -13.05
C GLY A 225 3.02 6.46 -11.54
N MET A 226 3.28 5.27 -10.99
CA MET A 226 3.54 5.07 -9.56
C MET A 226 4.94 4.51 -9.31
N VAL A 227 5.63 5.08 -8.31
CA VAL A 227 6.84 4.47 -7.71
C VAL A 227 6.54 3.90 -6.32
N ALA A 228 7.18 2.78 -6.00
CA ALA A 228 7.16 2.16 -4.68
C ALA A 228 8.37 2.56 -3.83
N ARG A 229 8.26 2.38 -2.50
CA ARG A 229 9.29 2.85 -1.55
C ARG A 229 10.53 1.96 -1.61
N PRO A 230 11.74 2.52 -1.73
CA PRO A 230 12.94 1.70 -1.90
C PRO A 230 13.53 1.16 -0.59
N TRP A 231 13.27 1.83 0.53
CA TRP A 231 13.88 1.51 1.80
C TRP A 231 13.36 0.18 2.36
N GLY A 232 14.22 -0.83 2.34
CA GLY A 232 13.89 -2.22 2.69
C GLY A 232 13.10 -2.96 1.60
N PHE A 233 13.04 -2.45 0.37
CA PHE A 233 12.38 -3.16 -0.73
C PHE A 233 13.03 -4.54 -0.95
N GLU A 234 14.36 -4.59 -1.01
CA GLU A 234 15.14 -5.82 -1.24
C GLU A 234 15.68 -6.46 0.05
N ASP A 235 15.10 -6.15 1.22
CA ASP A 235 15.48 -6.80 2.50
C ASP A 235 14.93 -8.24 2.64
N SER A 236 14.38 -8.80 1.55
CA SER A 236 13.90 -10.18 1.48
C SER A 236 14.26 -10.81 0.14
N PRO A 237 14.50 -12.14 0.10
CA PRO A 237 15.02 -12.83 -1.09
C PRO A 237 14.01 -12.91 -2.24
N ASP A 238 12.74 -12.67 -1.96
CA ASP A 238 11.64 -12.70 -2.92
C ASP A 238 11.35 -11.34 -3.55
N ALA A 239 12.09 -10.28 -3.21
CA ALA A 239 11.91 -8.94 -3.75
C ALA A 239 13.13 -8.46 -4.55
N GLU A 240 12.90 -7.73 -5.63
CA GLU A 240 13.98 -7.08 -6.37
C GLU A 240 13.56 -5.74 -7.00
N SER A 241 14.45 -4.74 -6.93
CA SER A 241 14.30 -3.46 -7.64
C SER A 241 15.03 -3.55 -8.97
N ILE A 242 14.33 -3.29 -10.07
CA ILE A 242 14.89 -3.42 -11.43
C ILE A 242 15.25 -2.05 -12.00
N SER A 243 14.42 -1.05 -11.76
CA SER A 243 14.61 0.32 -12.25
C SER A 243 13.99 1.35 -11.32
N SER A 244 14.60 2.54 -11.31
CA SER A 244 13.94 3.77 -10.88
C SER A 244 13.42 4.54 -12.10
N GLY A 245 12.91 5.74 -11.89
CA GLY A 245 12.46 6.62 -12.96
C GLY A 245 12.23 8.03 -12.48
N VAL A 246 12.09 8.93 -13.46
CA VAL A 246 11.90 10.36 -13.23
C VAL A 246 10.64 10.56 -12.41
N CYS A 247 10.81 10.96 -11.15
CA CYS A 247 9.73 11.20 -10.21
C CYS A 247 10.15 12.20 -9.12
N ALA A 248 9.18 12.64 -8.30
CA ALA A 248 9.40 13.63 -7.24
C ALA A 248 9.99 13.05 -5.94
N LYS A 249 10.74 11.96 -6.03
CA LYS A 249 11.28 11.17 -4.90
C LYS A 249 12.76 10.85 -5.08
N THR A 250 13.34 10.11 -4.14
CA THR A 250 14.73 9.67 -4.17
C THR A 250 15.06 8.90 -5.45
N LEU A 251 16.32 8.96 -5.91
CA LEU A 251 16.78 8.30 -7.15
C LEU A 251 16.72 6.77 -7.14
N ASP A 252 16.48 6.17 -5.97
CA ASP A 252 16.31 4.73 -5.78
C ASP A 252 14.83 4.31 -5.76
N ALA A 253 13.87 5.23 -5.81
CA ALA A 253 12.43 4.93 -5.82
C ALA A 253 12.08 3.90 -6.90
N VAL A 254 11.30 2.87 -6.57
CA VAL A 254 11.15 1.68 -7.41
C VAL A 254 10.06 1.90 -8.46
N ALA A 255 10.45 2.10 -9.71
CA ALA A 255 9.55 2.23 -10.86
C ALA A 255 9.24 0.87 -11.50
N ILE A 256 10.23 -0.02 -11.55
CA ILE A 256 10.07 -1.41 -12.02
C ILE A 256 10.68 -2.32 -10.96
N GLY A 257 9.95 -3.34 -10.52
CA GLY A 257 10.42 -4.30 -9.52
C GLY A 257 9.52 -5.53 -9.41
N ARG A 258 9.95 -6.52 -8.64
CA ARG A 258 9.20 -7.75 -8.37
C ARG A 258 9.10 -8.00 -6.87
N HIS A 259 8.00 -8.60 -6.43
CA HIS A 259 7.83 -9.15 -5.09
C HIS A 259 7.06 -10.48 -5.17
N GLY A 260 7.72 -11.59 -4.87
CA GLY A 260 7.18 -12.94 -5.10
C GLY A 260 6.77 -13.14 -6.57
N ASN A 261 5.54 -13.59 -6.76
CA ASN A 261 4.85 -13.79 -8.04
C ASN A 261 4.23 -12.50 -8.62
N PHE A 262 4.52 -11.33 -8.05
CA PHE A 262 3.98 -10.05 -8.49
C PHE A 262 5.05 -9.16 -9.12
N PHE A 263 4.77 -8.61 -10.29
CA PHE A 263 5.63 -7.66 -11.00
C PHE A 263 5.00 -6.27 -11.03
N HIS A 264 5.78 -5.25 -10.69
CA HIS A 264 5.39 -3.85 -10.75
C HIS A 264 5.95 -3.20 -12.01
N TRP A 265 5.07 -2.80 -12.92
CA TRP A 265 5.38 -1.89 -14.01
C TRP A 265 4.75 -0.53 -13.69
N GLY A 266 5.51 0.34 -13.01
CA GLY A 266 4.99 1.60 -12.49
C GLY A 266 4.61 2.63 -13.54
N PHE A 267 5.09 2.50 -14.78
CA PHE A 267 4.75 3.40 -15.89
C PHE A 267 3.29 3.20 -16.31
N ALA A 268 2.61 4.30 -16.61
CA ALA A 268 1.15 4.31 -16.77
C ALA A 268 0.68 4.36 -18.23
N ALA A 269 1.56 4.62 -19.19
CA ALA A 269 1.18 4.67 -20.61
C ALA A 269 0.57 3.34 -21.08
N SER A 270 -0.40 3.43 -22.00
CA SER A 270 -0.82 2.28 -22.81
C SER A 270 0.16 2.09 -23.98
N PRO A 271 0.13 0.94 -24.68
CA PRO A 271 1.06 0.70 -25.79
C PRO A 271 1.04 1.75 -26.89
N GLU A 272 -0.06 2.46 -27.11
CA GLU A 272 -0.13 3.60 -28.04
C GLU A 272 0.88 4.70 -27.69
N TYR A 273 1.17 4.88 -26.41
CA TYR A 273 2.08 5.89 -25.89
C TYR A 273 3.37 5.29 -25.32
N MET A 274 3.65 4.01 -25.52
CA MET A 274 4.94 3.39 -25.19
C MET A 274 5.91 3.56 -26.36
N THR A 275 7.21 3.66 -26.07
CA THR A 275 8.22 3.47 -27.12
C THR A 275 8.23 2.00 -27.59
N PRO A 276 8.68 1.71 -28.83
CA PRO A 276 8.72 0.31 -29.32
C PRO A 276 9.56 -0.62 -28.43
N GLU A 277 10.68 -0.11 -27.93
CA GLU A 277 11.53 -0.82 -26.96
C GLU A 277 10.80 -1.06 -25.63
N ALA A 278 9.99 -0.13 -25.12
CA ALA A 278 9.19 -0.33 -23.92
C ALA A 278 8.10 -1.36 -24.07
N GLN A 279 7.43 -1.44 -25.22
CA GLN A 279 6.49 -2.52 -25.51
C GLN A 279 7.18 -3.88 -25.46
N THR A 280 8.40 -3.97 -26.01
CA THR A 280 9.19 -5.21 -26.02
C THR A 280 9.67 -5.58 -24.61
N VAL A 281 10.17 -4.62 -23.82
CA VAL A 281 10.58 -4.84 -22.43
C VAL A 281 9.39 -5.25 -21.56
N LEU A 282 8.21 -4.66 -21.76
CA LEU A 282 6.99 -5.09 -21.06
C LEU A 282 6.61 -6.54 -21.42
N ALA A 283 6.69 -6.91 -22.70
CA ALA A 283 6.48 -8.30 -23.12
C ALA A 283 7.51 -9.25 -22.47
N ASN A 284 8.78 -8.87 -22.39
CA ASN A 284 9.79 -9.63 -21.67
C ASN A 284 9.52 -9.71 -20.16
N ALA A 285 8.97 -8.66 -19.55
CA ALA A 285 8.57 -8.68 -18.14
C ALA A 285 7.42 -9.68 -17.88
N ILE A 286 6.48 -9.83 -18.82
CA ILE A 286 5.43 -10.85 -18.77
C ILE A 286 6.06 -12.25 -18.82
N VAL A 287 7.00 -12.50 -19.73
CA VAL A 287 7.71 -13.79 -19.76
C VAL A 287 8.47 -14.02 -18.46
N TYR A 288 9.16 -13.00 -17.97
CA TYR A 288 9.93 -13.08 -16.74
C TYR A 288 9.07 -13.49 -15.54
N ILE A 289 7.96 -12.81 -15.30
CA ILE A 289 7.14 -13.08 -14.12
C ILE A 289 6.45 -14.46 -14.21
N SER A 290 6.26 -15.01 -15.41
CA SER A 290 5.67 -16.35 -15.61
C SER A 290 6.47 -17.46 -14.92
N GLU A 291 7.77 -17.26 -14.71
CA GLU A 291 8.67 -18.21 -14.03
C GLU A 291 8.45 -18.29 -12.52
N PHE A 292 7.66 -17.37 -11.96
CA PHE A 292 7.42 -17.23 -10.51
C PHE A 292 6.08 -17.83 -10.06
N LYS A 293 5.47 -18.71 -10.86
CA LYS A 293 4.30 -19.48 -10.42
C LYS A 293 4.63 -20.23 -9.12
N GLU A 294 3.71 -20.18 -8.15
CA GLU A 294 3.86 -20.79 -6.82
C GLU A 294 5.00 -20.20 -5.97
N LYS A 295 5.64 -19.11 -6.43
CA LYS A 295 6.64 -18.33 -5.67
C LYS A 295 5.97 -17.15 -4.97
N GLY A 296 5.00 -17.47 -4.11
CA GLY A 296 4.27 -16.50 -3.31
C GLY A 296 5.17 -15.60 -2.46
N VAL A 297 4.57 -14.56 -1.89
CA VAL A 297 5.27 -13.60 -1.03
C VAL A 297 5.73 -14.24 0.27
N ILE A 298 6.99 -14.03 0.62
CA ILE A 298 7.62 -14.45 1.87
C ILE A 298 7.50 -13.31 2.90
N ALA A 299 8.06 -12.13 2.63
CA ALA A 299 8.08 -11.00 3.56
C ALA A 299 6.96 -9.99 3.25
N ARG A 300 5.98 -9.85 4.15
CA ARG A 300 4.79 -9.02 3.90
C ARG A 300 4.87 -7.67 4.58
N LYS A 301 4.67 -6.61 3.80
CA LYS A 301 4.65 -5.21 4.24
C LYS A 301 3.21 -4.71 4.42
N TYR A 302 2.57 -5.10 5.53
CA TYR A 302 1.22 -4.62 5.85
C TYR A 302 1.19 -3.15 6.28
N LEU A 303 2.27 -2.66 6.91
CA LEU A 303 2.45 -1.26 7.27
C LEU A 303 3.45 -0.61 6.31
N ASP A 304 2.96 0.24 5.40
CA ASP A 304 3.79 0.93 4.41
C ASP A 304 4.75 1.90 5.08
N ARG A 305 4.25 2.70 6.03
CA ARG A 305 4.97 3.77 6.72
C ARG A 305 5.81 3.28 7.89
N ARG A 306 6.09 1.98 8.00
CA ARG A 306 7.04 1.50 9.00
C ARG A 306 8.41 2.11 8.71
N ALA A 307 9.01 2.72 9.72
CA ALA A 307 10.36 3.23 9.59
C ALA A 307 11.34 2.06 9.44
N THR A 308 12.35 2.25 8.60
CA THR A 308 13.53 1.37 8.51
C THR A 308 14.76 2.17 8.97
N ARG A 309 15.93 1.52 9.05
CA ARG A 309 17.20 2.18 9.34
C ARG A 309 17.50 3.36 8.41
N GLU A 310 17.00 3.33 7.17
CA GLU A 310 17.17 4.42 6.20
C GLU A 310 16.55 5.73 6.71
N TYR A 311 15.48 5.66 7.51
CA TYR A 311 14.86 6.83 8.14
C TYR A 311 15.81 7.58 9.09
N LEU A 312 16.86 6.92 9.60
CA LEU A 312 17.88 7.57 10.42
C LEU A 312 18.68 8.62 9.63
N LYS A 313 18.83 8.46 8.31
CA LYS A 313 19.50 9.45 7.47
C LYS A 313 18.76 10.78 7.49
N GLU A 314 17.43 10.73 7.37
CA GLU A 314 16.56 11.90 7.48
C GLU A 314 16.62 12.50 8.90
N LYS A 315 16.54 11.67 9.95
CA LYS A 315 16.62 12.14 11.34
C LYS A 315 17.93 12.84 11.66
N LYS A 316 19.05 12.32 11.15
CA LYS A 316 20.38 12.94 11.27
C LYS A 316 20.42 14.27 10.50
N TYR A 317 19.95 14.31 9.26
CA TYR A 317 19.92 15.53 8.46
C TYR A 317 19.07 16.63 9.11
N LEU A 318 17.84 16.32 9.51
CA LEU A 318 16.93 17.26 10.17
C LEU A 318 17.36 17.67 11.59
N ALA A 319 18.50 17.17 12.10
CA ALA A 319 19.13 17.66 13.32
C ALA A 319 20.19 18.75 13.06
N THR A 320 20.48 19.07 11.79
CA THR A 320 21.59 19.94 11.40
C THR A 320 21.16 21.38 11.10
N LYS A 321 22.12 22.29 11.25
CA LYS A 321 22.00 23.67 10.80
C LYS A 321 21.88 23.78 9.27
N GLU A 322 22.57 22.90 8.55
CA GLU A 322 22.49 22.79 7.08
C GLU A 322 21.05 22.54 6.59
N ALA A 323 20.33 21.59 7.21
CA ALA A 323 18.94 21.35 6.88
C ALA A 323 18.06 22.58 7.17
N PHE A 324 18.25 23.21 8.32
CA PHE A 324 17.51 24.43 8.66
C PHE A 324 17.75 25.56 7.64
N ASP A 325 19.02 25.82 7.30
CA ASP A 325 19.38 26.90 6.37
C ASP A 325 18.83 26.60 4.95
N SER A 326 18.89 25.33 4.51
CA SER A 326 18.29 24.90 3.24
C SER A 326 16.77 25.15 3.17
N TYR A 327 16.03 24.80 4.24
CA TYR A 327 14.59 25.09 4.33
C TYR A 327 14.30 26.59 4.40
N ALA A 328 15.11 27.35 5.15
CA ALA A 328 14.96 28.80 5.26
C ALA A 328 15.17 29.49 3.90
N ASP A 329 16.19 29.09 3.15
CA ASP A 329 16.48 29.60 1.82
C ASP A 329 15.39 29.25 0.80
N MET A 330 14.86 28.02 0.85
CA MET A 330 13.76 27.59 0.00
C MET A 330 12.49 28.41 0.26
N ASN A 331 12.12 28.58 1.54
CA ASN A 331 10.97 29.38 1.94
C ASN A 331 11.14 30.86 1.55
N LEU A 332 12.34 31.42 1.74
CA LEU A 332 12.64 32.80 1.36
C LEU A 332 12.47 33.02 -0.15
N LYS A 333 12.97 32.11 -0.99
CA LYS A 333 12.79 32.17 -2.44
C LYS A 333 11.31 32.08 -2.82
N PHE A 334 10.58 31.14 -2.22
CA PHE A 334 9.15 30.99 -2.45
C PHE A 334 8.37 32.26 -2.05
N ASP A 335 8.66 32.83 -0.88
CA ASP A 335 8.06 34.09 -0.41
C ASP A 335 8.33 35.24 -1.40
N GLN A 336 9.56 35.36 -1.89
CA GLN A 336 9.93 36.40 -2.87
C GLN A 336 9.14 36.24 -4.18
N GLU A 337 9.00 35.00 -4.68
CA GLU A 337 8.22 34.71 -5.88
C GLU A 337 6.73 35.00 -5.67
N MET A 338 6.15 34.56 -4.56
CA MET A 338 4.73 34.78 -4.27
C MET A 338 4.40 36.25 -4.03
N LEU A 339 5.28 37.02 -3.39
CA LEU A 339 5.13 38.46 -3.22
C LEU A 339 5.23 39.21 -4.56
N LYS A 340 6.15 38.78 -5.43
CA LYS A 340 6.26 39.32 -6.80
C LYS A 340 5.00 39.06 -7.61
N GLU A 341 4.47 37.83 -7.53
CA GLU A 341 3.25 37.44 -8.23
C GLU A 341 2.02 38.16 -7.67
N LYS A 342 1.92 38.28 -6.35
CA LYS A 342 0.88 39.08 -5.68
C LYS A 342 0.90 40.54 -6.14
N LYS A 343 2.08 41.15 -6.31
CA LYS A 343 2.20 42.50 -6.87
C LYS A 343 1.69 42.57 -8.31
N ARG A 344 2.10 41.61 -9.17
CA ARG A 344 1.63 41.52 -10.57
C ARG A 344 0.10 41.42 -10.64
N ILE A 345 -0.51 40.60 -9.77
CA ILE A 345 -1.95 40.41 -9.70
C ILE A 345 -2.65 41.66 -9.16
N ALA A 346 -2.06 42.35 -8.18
CA ALA A 346 -2.58 43.61 -7.66
C ALA A 346 -2.60 44.71 -8.75
N ASP A 347 -1.54 44.80 -9.57
CA ASP A 347 -1.47 45.73 -10.70
C ASP A 347 -2.52 45.38 -11.78
N LYS A 348 -2.72 44.08 -12.05
CA LYS A 348 -3.78 43.57 -12.95
C LYS A 348 -5.17 43.96 -12.44
N LYS A 349 -5.43 43.78 -11.14
CA LYS A 349 -6.67 44.19 -10.49
C LYS A 349 -6.89 45.70 -10.57
N ALA A 350 -5.85 46.50 -10.37
CA ALA A 350 -5.91 47.96 -10.47
C ALA A 350 -6.26 48.45 -11.90
N LYS A 351 -5.96 47.66 -12.93
CA LYS A 351 -6.35 47.90 -14.33
C LYS A 351 -7.78 47.43 -14.66
N ASN A 352 -8.56 46.99 -13.67
CA ASN A 352 -9.88 46.37 -13.85
C ASN A 352 -9.88 45.12 -14.75
N GLU A 353 -8.74 44.45 -14.87
CA GLU A 353 -8.66 43.19 -15.60
C GLU A 353 -9.24 42.04 -14.76
N LYS A 354 -9.95 41.11 -15.40
CA LYS A 354 -10.57 39.97 -14.72
C LYS A 354 -9.49 39.04 -14.15
N LEU A 355 -9.59 38.76 -12.85
CA LEU A 355 -8.74 37.79 -12.17
C LEU A 355 -9.32 36.38 -12.32
N THR A 356 -8.43 35.39 -12.29
CA THR A 356 -8.82 33.99 -12.07
C THR A 356 -8.99 33.71 -10.58
N GLU A 357 -9.73 32.67 -10.21
CA GLU A 357 -9.90 32.27 -8.79
C GLU A 357 -8.56 32.03 -8.09
N ARG A 358 -7.58 31.44 -8.79
CA ARG A 358 -6.23 31.25 -8.26
C ARG A 358 -5.52 32.58 -8.01
N GLU A 359 -5.67 33.55 -8.90
CA GLU A 359 -5.09 34.89 -8.72
C GLU A 359 -5.73 35.61 -7.52
N GLU A 360 -7.04 35.47 -7.33
CA GLU A 360 -7.73 36.01 -6.15
C GLU A 360 -7.21 35.41 -4.84
N GLN A 361 -7.01 34.09 -4.81
CA GLN A 361 -6.40 33.41 -3.67
C GLN A 361 -4.96 33.87 -3.40
N LEU A 362 -4.15 34.10 -4.44
CA LEU A 362 -2.77 34.56 -4.28
C LEU A 362 -2.68 36.00 -3.71
N LEU A 363 -3.71 36.83 -3.89
CA LEU A 363 -3.74 38.15 -3.26
C LEU A 363 -3.77 38.09 -1.73
N SER A 364 -4.31 37.03 -1.14
CA SER A 364 -4.30 36.84 0.32
C SER A 364 -2.98 36.29 0.85
N TYR A 365 -1.99 36.02 -0.01
CA TYR A 365 -0.69 35.50 0.42
C TYR A 365 0.01 36.41 1.42
N GLN A 366 0.50 35.82 2.51
CA GLN A 366 1.35 36.47 3.51
C GLN A 366 2.52 35.52 3.83
N PRO A 367 3.77 36.01 3.87
CA PRO A 367 4.91 35.20 4.29
C PRO A 367 4.69 34.63 5.69
N GLN A 368 5.16 33.41 5.91
CA GLN A 368 5.14 32.81 7.24
C GLN A 368 6.16 33.50 8.17
N PRO A 369 5.90 33.55 9.49
CA PRO A 369 6.90 34.01 10.44
C PRO A 369 8.21 33.23 10.30
N LYS A 370 9.35 33.93 10.41
CA LYS A 370 10.67 33.28 10.36
C LYS A 370 10.79 32.29 11.50
N GLN A 371 10.99 31.02 11.14
CA GLN A 371 11.23 29.96 12.11
C GLN A 371 12.63 30.07 12.70
N THR A 372 12.79 29.88 14.01
CA THR A 372 14.13 29.77 14.63
C THR A 372 14.70 28.35 14.46
N PHE A 373 16.01 28.19 14.64
CA PHE A 373 16.60 26.84 14.63
C PHE A 373 16.03 25.96 15.76
N GLU A 374 15.71 26.56 16.90
CA GLU A 374 15.08 25.88 18.03
C GLU A 374 13.68 25.33 17.65
N ASP A 375 12.84 26.16 17.03
CA ASP A 375 11.50 25.74 16.59
C ASP A 375 11.58 24.64 15.51
N PHE A 376 12.59 24.72 14.63
CA PHE A 376 12.85 23.69 13.64
C PHE A 376 13.21 22.35 14.30
N LEU A 377 14.08 22.35 15.31
CA LEU A 377 14.43 21.13 16.04
C LEU A 377 13.26 20.59 16.86
N LYS A 378 12.49 21.44 17.57
CA LYS A 378 11.27 21.02 18.28
C LYS A 378 10.29 20.29 17.35
N LYS A 379 10.08 20.83 16.15
CA LYS A 379 9.19 20.24 15.13
C LYS A 379 9.71 18.88 14.64
N ASN A 380 11.01 18.78 14.33
CA ASN A 380 11.56 17.63 13.61
C ASN A 380 12.09 16.50 14.52
N GLN A 381 12.60 16.85 15.71
CA GLN A 381 13.19 15.93 16.68
C GLN A 381 12.25 15.56 17.83
N LYS A 382 11.16 16.32 18.03
CA LYS A 382 10.09 16.02 19.01
C LYS A 382 10.67 15.76 20.41
N GLU A 383 10.34 14.64 21.03
CA GLU A 383 10.78 14.21 22.38
C GLU A 383 12.31 14.18 22.55
N MET A 384 13.08 14.07 21.46
CA MET A 384 14.55 14.16 21.54
C MET A 384 15.04 15.58 21.80
N PHE A 385 14.23 16.61 21.53
CA PHE A 385 14.54 18.00 21.85
C PHE A 385 14.68 18.22 23.35
N ASP A 386 13.82 17.59 24.17
CA ASP A 386 13.89 17.72 25.62
C ASP A 386 15.21 17.15 26.19
N LYS A 387 15.85 16.23 25.45
CA LYS A 387 17.14 15.63 25.84
C LYS A 387 18.35 16.44 25.38
N PHE A 388 18.33 16.99 24.17
CA PHE A 388 19.53 17.55 23.53
C PHE A 388 19.44 19.03 23.20
N GLY A 389 18.24 19.64 23.28
CA GLY A 389 18.01 21.03 22.92
C GLY A 389 18.53 21.34 21.52
N THR A 390 19.35 22.38 21.41
CA THR A 390 19.97 22.83 20.15
C THR A 390 21.32 22.17 19.84
N ASN A 391 21.74 21.17 20.62
CA ASN A 391 23.03 20.48 20.43
C ASN A 391 22.96 19.43 19.30
N SER A 392 23.11 19.88 18.04
CA SER A 392 23.14 19.01 16.85
C SER A 392 24.10 17.81 16.97
N ALA A 393 25.30 18.01 17.54
CA ALA A 393 26.29 16.94 17.67
C ALA A 393 25.80 15.80 18.59
N ALA A 394 25.02 16.13 19.64
CA ALA A 394 24.44 15.11 20.52
C ALA A 394 23.41 14.23 19.80
N TYR A 395 22.56 14.79 18.94
CA TYR A 395 21.64 13.99 18.10
C TYR A 395 22.40 13.06 17.17
N LEU A 396 23.40 13.58 16.44
CA LEU A 396 24.17 12.80 15.48
C LEU A 396 24.90 11.64 16.16
N LYS A 397 25.52 11.91 17.33
CA LYS A 397 26.17 10.90 18.16
C LYS A 397 25.17 9.84 18.62
N TYR A 398 24.01 10.26 19.14
CA TYR A 398 22.96 9.34 19.58
C TYR A 398 22.46 8.43 18.46
N TYR A 399 22.13 8.99 17.29
CA TYR A 399 21.66 8.19 16.17
C TYR A 399 22.74 7.24 15.63
N GLU A 400 24.01 7.65 15.64
CA GLU A 400 25.12 6.81 15.19
C GLU A 400 25.40 5.65 16.16
N GLU A 401 25.48 5.93 17.46
CA GLU A 401 25.76 4.93 18.50
C GLU A 401 24.64 3.89 18.64
N ASN A 402 23.41 4.24 18.25
CA ASN A 402 22.24 3.36 18.40
C ASN A 402 21.73 2.79 17.07
N LYS A 403 22.40 3.04 15.94
CA LYS A 403 21.92 2.65 14.59
C LYS A 403 21.55 1.17 14.47
N ASP A 404 22.29 0.30 15.15
CA ASP A 404 22.13 -1.17 15.12
C ASP A 404 21.09 -1.69 16.11
N TYR A 405 20.45 -0.80 16.86
CA TYR A 405 19.49 -1.10 17.93
C TYR A 405 18.17 -0.34 17.78
N PHE A 406 17.98 0.43 16.70
CA PHE A 406 16.69 1.03 16.42
C PHE A 406 15.68 -0.01 15.94
N TYR A 407 14.48 0.08 16.48
CA TYR A 407 13.35 -0.78 16.20
C TYR A 407 12.09 0.07 15.97
N ALA A 408 11.24 -0.38 15.03
CA ALA A 408 9.97 0.25 14.73
C ALA A 408 8.80 -0.71 15.01
N GLU A 409 7.94 -0.31 15.94
CA GLU A 409 6.64 -0.96 16.16
C GLU A 409 5.67 -0.68 15.01
N ASP A 410 4.43 -1.15 15.15
CA ASP A 410 3.34 -0.98 14.19
C ASP A 410 2.79 0.47 14.20
N ALA A 411 3.69 1.44 14.03
CA ALA A 411 3.40 2.86 13.99
C ALA A 411 4.13 3.54 12.81
N SER A 412 3.47 4.53 12.21
CA SER A 412 4.02 5.26 11.08
C SER A 412 5.19 6.16 11.49
N TYR A 413 6.38 5.93 10.93
CA TYR A 413 7.58 6.74 11.12
C TYR A 413 8.06 6.89 12.57
N VAL A 414 7.83 5.86 13.39
CA VAL A 414 8.31 5.81 14.78
C VAL A 414 9.46 4.83 14.87
N ILE A 415 10.55 5.27 15.51
CA ILE A 415 11.71 4.44 15.84
C ILE A 415 12.08 4.68 17.30
N LYS A 416 12.51 3.63 17.99
CA LYS A 416 13.06 3.71 19.35
C LYS A 416 14.22 2.74 19.50
N VAL A 417 15.08 2.99 20.49
CA VAL A 417 16.16 2.07 20.82
C VAL A 417 15.58 0.87 21.55
N ASP A 418 15.92 -0.32 21.08
CA ASP A 418 15.64 -1.58 21.74
C ASP A 418 16.73 -1.84 22.80
N GLU A 419 16.45 -1.43 24.04
CA GLU A 419 17.39 -1.57 25.15
C GLU A 419 17.67 -3.04 25.52
N ASP A 420 16.73 -3.96 25.26
CA ASP A 420 16.96 -5.40 25.47
C ASP A 420 18.07 -5.89 24.52
N VAL A 421 17.94 -5.59 23.22
CA VAL A 421 18.93 -5.98 22.19
C VAL A 421 20.25 -5.25 22.39
N LYS A 422 20.20 -3.94 22.68
CA LYS A 422 21.40 -3.14 22.95
C LYS A 422 22.21 -3.69 24.12
N SER A 423 21.55 -4.16 25.18
CA SER A 423 22.23 -4.78 26.33
C SER A 423 22.99 -6.06 25.99
N LEU A 424 22.63 -6.74 24.89
CA LEU A 424 23.32 -7.93 24.40
C LEU A 424 24.50 -7.60 23.46
N GLY A 425 24.60 -6.36 22.97
CA GLY A 425 25.66 -5.92 22.07
C GLY A 425 25.65 -6.60 20.69
N ILE A 426 24.51 -7.16 20.28
CA ILE A 426 24.33 -7.83 18.99
C ILE A 426 23.30 -7.02 18.18
N PRO A 427 23.62 -6.56 16.95
CA PRO A 427 22.68 -5.84 16.11
C PRO A 427 21.35 -6.60 15.90
N TYR A 428 20.23 -5.87 15.83
CA TYR A 428 18.90 -6.50 15.72
C TYR A 428 18.73 -7.41 14.49
N HIS A 429 19.49 -7.15 13.43
CA HIS A 429 19.41 -7.86 12.14
C HIS A 429 20.42 -9.00 12.03
N ASP A 430 21.24 -9.23 13.06
CA ASP A 430 22.21 -10.31 13.09
C ASP A 430 21.59 -11.58 13.70
N LYS A 431 21.59 -12.68 12.95
CA LYS A 431 21.01 -13.95 13.39
C LYS A 431 21.68 -14.54 14.64
N ARG A 432 22.87 -14.06 15.03
CA ARG A 432 23.52 -14.40 16.32
C ARG A 432 22.67 -13.93 17.51
N LEU A 433 21.80 -12.94 17.32
CA LEU A 433 20.84 -12.50 18.34
C LEU A 433 19.88 -13.63 18.73
N LEU A 434 19.36 -14.36 17.73
CA LEU A 434 18.51 -15.52 17.97
C LEU A 434 19.26 -16.60 18.74
N GLU A 435 20.46 -16.98 18.27
CA GLU A 435 21.28 -18.00 18.93
C GLU A 435 21.59 -17.64 20.38
N LYS A 436 21.92 -16.37 20.65
CA LYS A 436 22.16 -15.85 22.00
C LYS A 436 20.93 -15.99 22.89
N CYS A 437 19.76 -15.60 22.39
CA CYS A 437 18.50 -15.71 23.15
C CYS A 437 18.12 -17.17 23.41
N ILE A 438 18.30 -18.06 22.44
CA ILE A 438 18.07 -19.50 22.62
C ILE A 438 19.02 -20.06 23.69
N SER A 439 20.30 -19.70 23.66
CA SER A 439 21.26 -20.12 24.69
C SER A 439 20.90 -19.61 26.09
N MET A 440 20.37 -18.38 26.18
CA MET A 440 19.85 -17.82 27.43
C MET A 440 18.68 -18.64 27.98
N LEU A 441 17.74 -19.07 27.13
CA LEU A 441 16.65 -19.97 27.52
C LEU A 441 17.17 -21.34 27.98
N GLU A 442 18.11 -21.94 27.26
CA GLU A 442 18.71 -23.25 27.60
C GLU A 442 19.42 -23.22 28.97
N LYS A 443 20.05 -22.09 29.33
CA LYS A 443 20.79 -21.91 30.58
C LYS A 443 19.96 -21.34 31.72
N GLY A 444 18.69 -21.01 31.47
CA GLY A 444 17.84 -20.32 32.47
C GLY A 444 18.33 -18.91 32.84
N GLN A 445 19.07 -18.24 31.95
CA GLN A 445 19.65 -16.91 32.18
C GLN A 445 18.78 -15.82 31.54
N GLU A 446 18.38 -14.80 32.31
CA GLU A 446 17.60 -13.66 31.81
C GLU A 446 16.43 -14.08 30.89
N VAL A 447 15.72 -15.14 31.29
CA VAL A 447 14.70 -15.84 30.48
C VAL A 447 13.65 -14.88 29.90
N ASP A 448 13.18 -13.91 30.70
CA ASP A 448 12.16 -12.96 30.25
C ASP A 448 12.68 -12.03 29.15
N LYS A 449 13.94 -11.61 29.22
CA LYS A 449 14.58 -10.81 28.16
C LYS A 449 14.68 -11.64 26.87
N ALA A 450 15.17 -12.87 26.98
CA ALA A 450 15.27 -13.76 25.82
C ALA A 450 13.91 -14.01 25.16
N LYS A 451 12.86 -14.25 25.94
CA LYS A 451 11.48 -14.40 25.43
C LYS A 451 10.97 -13.13 24.76
N ARG A 452 11.17 -11.94 25.37
CA ARG A 452 10.75 -10.67 24.75
C ARG A 452 11.45 -10.41 23.42
N ILE A 453 12.75 -10.68 23.31
CA ILE A 453 13.49 -10.51 22.06
C ILE A 453 13.02 -11.53 21.01
N LEU A 454 12.91 -12.81 21.36
CA LEU A 454 12.45 -13.84 20.44
C LEU A 454 11.03 -13.57 19.93
N ASP A 455 10.12 -13.17 20.81
CA ASP A 455 8.78 -12.73 20.42
C ASP A 455 8.87 -11.52 19.48
N ARG A 456 9.58 -10.45 19.86
CA ARG A 456 9.68 -9.22 19.06
C ARG A 456 10.20 -9.45 17.63
N TYR A 457 11.23 -10.29 17.48
CA TYR A 457 11.97 -10.46 16.22
C TYR A 457 11.64 -11.73 15.45
N THR A 458 10.61 -12.49 15.83
CA THR A 458 10.18 -13.67 15.06
C THR A 458 8.65 -13.76 14.98
N LEU A 459 8.15 -14.60 14.08
CA LEU A 459 6.73 -14.96 13.99
C LEU A 459 6.42 -16.31 14.68
N LEU A 460 7.18 -16.63 15.72
CA LEU A 460 7.18 -17.92 16.41
C LEU A 460 6.77 -17.77 17.86
N ASP A 461 6.15 -18.81 18.42
CA ASP A 461 5.64 -18.80 19.79
C ASP A 461 6.01 -20.08 20.58
N TYR A 462 7.11 -20.76 20.21
CA TYR A 462 7.56 -22.00 20.84
C TYR A 462 7.71 -21.84 22.36
N LYS A 463 7.31 -22.89 23.11
CA LYS A 463 7.23 -22.83 24.58
C LYS A 463 8.53 -23.28 25.25
N THR A 464 9.32 -24.11 24.58
CA THR A 464 10.53 -24.73 25.14
C THR A 464 11.79 -24.30 24.39
N SER A 465 12.92 -24.25 25.08
CA SER A 465 14.23 -23.98 24.48
C SER A 465 14.63 -25.01 23.41
N GLY A 466 14.22 -26.28 23.58
CA GLY A 466 14.47 -27.35 22.62
C GLY A 466 13.78 -27.13 21.28
N GLU A 467 12.52 -26.68 21.28
CA GLU A 467 11.80 -26.32 20.05
C GLU A 467 12.49 -25.17 19.31
N TRP A 468 12.89 -24.12 20.04
CA TRP A 468 13.64 -23.00 19.50
C TRP A 468 14.97 -23.44 18.87
N ARG A 469 15.75 -24.27 19.58
CA ARG A 469 17.03 -24.80 19.11
C ARG A 469 16.84 -25.64 17.84
N ASN A 470 15.88 -26.55 17.84
CA ASN A 470 15.60 -27.41 16.70
C ASN A 470 15.21 -26.59 15.45
N TRP A 471 14.34 -25.60 15.61
CA TRP A 471 13.97 -24.71 14.51
C TRP A 471 15.17 -23.90 13.99
N TYR A 472 15.99 -23.34 14.90
CA TYR A 472 17.17 -22.56 14.52
C TYR A 472 18.17 -23.42 13.74
N GLU A 473 18.57 -24.59 14.26
CA GLU A 473 19.55 -25.45 13.60
C GLU A 473 19.07 -25.94 12.23
N LYS A 474 17.77 -26.25 12.09
CA LYS A 474 17.16 -26.67 10.83
C LYS A 474 17.14 -25.56 9.79
N ASN A 475 17.02 -24.29 10.20
CA ASN A 475 16.76 -23.17 9.29
C ASN A 475 17.87 -22.12 9.21
N LYS A 476 18.90 -22.14 10.07
CA LYS A 476 19.92 -21.07 10.22
C LYS A 476 20.65 -20.63 8.94
N ASN A 477 20.68 -21.46 7.92
CA ASN A 477 21.29 -21.15 6.61
C ASN A 477 20.32 -20.43 5.65
N ARG A 478 19.03 -20.42 5.98
CA ARG A 478 17.93 -19.82 5.19
C ARG A 478 17.30 -18.63 5.91
N ILE A 479 17.68 -18.36 7.17
CA ILE A 479 17.17 -17.23 7.94
C ILE A 479 17.69 -15.92 7.33
N PHE A 480 16.79 -14.97 7.11
CA PHE A 480 17.09 -13.60 6.72
C PHE A 480 16.30 -12.62 7.60
N PHE A 481 16.67 -11.35 7.59
CA PHE A 481 16.02 -10.30 8.39
C PHE A 481 15.36 -9.26 7.49
N THR A 482 14.11 -8.88 7.80
CA THR A 482 13.37 -7.85 7.05
C THR A 482 12.83 -6.77 8.00
N GLU A 483 13.16 -5.51 7.72
CA GLU A 483 12.62 -4.35 8.45
C GLU A 483 11.21 -4.06 7.98
N THR A 484 11.01 -4.04 6.66
CA THR A 484 9.68 -3.73 6.07
C THR A 484 8.67 -4.83 6.29
N GLY A 485 9.12 -6.08 6.45
CA GLY A 485 8.31 -7.22 6.84
C GLY A 485 7.91 -7.25 8.31
N GLY A 486 8.28 -6.25 9.13
CA GLY A 486 7.89 -6.17 10.54
C GLY A 486 9.01 -6.34 11.55
N TYR A 487 10.27 -6.16 11.14
CA TYR A 487 11.46 -6.43 11.97
C TYR A 487 11.54 -7.90 12.40
N TYR A 488 11.32 -8.82 11.46
CA TYR A 488 11.35 -10.26 11.74
C TYR A 488 12.54 -10.96 11.09
N PHE A 489 13.09 -11.93 11.81
CA PHE A 489 13.83 -13.04 11.23
C PHE A 489 12.85 -14.05 10.63
N MET A 490 12.99 -14.26 9.33
CA MET A 490 12.11 -15.11 8.52
C MET A 490 12.93 -16.19 7.82
N VAL A 491 12.26 -17.23 7.32
CA VAL A 491 12.92 -18.33 6.59
C VAL A 491 12.71 -18.14 5.09
N ASN A 492 13.78 -18.22 4.29
CA ASN A 492 13.70 -18.20 2.83
C ASN A 492 13.04 -19.50 2.30
N THR A 493 11.71 -19.53 2.28
CA THR A 493 10.90 -20.68 1.90
C THR A 493 9.49 -20.28 1.49
N ASN A 494 8.94 -20.96 0.47
CA ASN A 494 7.50 -20.94 0.17
C ASN A 494 6.76 -22.16 0.74
N ASP A 495 7.48 -23.10 1.36
CA ASP A 495 6.89 -24.25 2.05
C ASP A 495 6.14 -23.79 3.31
N LYS A 496 4.81 -23.83 3.24
CA LYS A 496 3.88 -23.41 4.31
C LYS A 496 3.96 -24.29 5.57
N SER A 497 4.59 -25.48 5.48
CA SER A 497 4.81 -26.36 6.65
C SER A 497 5.97 -25.90 7.53
N ILE A 498 6.84 -25.03 7.02
CA ILE A 498 7.96 -24.47 7.78
C ILE A 498 7.50 -23.22 8.52
N ASP A 499 7.58 -23.29 9.85
CA ASP A 499 7.30 -22.17 10.73
C ASP A 499 8.32 -21.02 10.56
N GLY A 500 7.87 -19.79 10.81
CA GLY A 500 8.71 -18.58 10.78
C GLY A 500 8.21 -17.49 9.84
N ASN A 501 7.23 -17.79 8.98
CA ASN A 501 6.69 -16.84 7.99
C ASN A 501 5.17 -16.58 8.13
N ASN A 502 4.52 -17.15 9.16
CA ASN A 502 3.07 -17.03 9.33
C ASN A 502 2.71 -15.80 10.18
N TYR A 503 2.39 -14.69 9.53
CA TYR A 503 1.97 -13.45 10.19
C TYR A 503 0.72 -13.63 11.07
N LYS A 504 -0.17 -14.56 10.73
CA LYS A 504 -1.41 -14.81 11.50
C LYS A 504 -1.16 -15.45 12.87
N LYS A 505 0.00 -16.06 13.10
CA LYS A 505 0.38 -16.55 14.44
C LYS A 505 0.66 -15.40 15.42
N LYS A 506 0.99 -14.22 14.89
CA LYS A 506 1.35 -13.00 15.64
C LYS A 506 0.30 -11.92 15.60
N GLU A 507 -0.60 -11.94 14.62
CA GLU A 507 -1.91 -11.35 14.84
C GLU A 507 -2.41 -11.96 16.14
N SER A 508 -2.55 -11.13 17.18
CA SER A 508 -3.26 -11.53 18.39
C SER A 508 -4.49 -12.27 17.90
N ASP A 509 -4.54 -13.56 18.18
CA ASP A 509 -5.60 -14.44 17.74
C ASP A 509 -6.83 -14.01 18.52
N VAL A 510 -7.44 -12.91 18.07
CA VAL A 510 -8.70 -12.41 18.56
C VAL A 510 -9.71 -13.33 17.90
N SER A 511 -9.70 -14.57 18.38
CA SER A 511 -10.52 -15.65 17.87
C SER A 511 -11.92 -15.41 18.41
N TYR A 512 -12.75 -14.80 17.56
CA TYR A 512 -14.18 -14.72 17.80
C TYR A 512 -14.88 -16.09 17.64
N ASN A 513 -14.12 -17.15 17.31
CA ASN A 513 -14.64 -18.48 17.01
C ASN A 513 -15.29 -19.17 18.22
N ASN A 514 -14.94 -18.77 19.43
CA ASN A 514 -15.57 -19.29 20.65
C ASN A 514 -16.91 -18.61 20.97
N ILE A 515 -17.24 -17.53 20.28
CA ILE A 515 -18.51 -16.81 20.40
C ILE A 515 -19.36 -17.22 19.21
N LYS A 516 -20.23 -18.21 19.40
CA LYS A 516 -21.09 -18.77 18.34
C LYS A 516 -22.57 -18.60 18.72
N PRO A 517 -23.34 -17.86 17.92
CA PRO A 517 -24.80 -17.90 18.01
C PRO A 517 -25.31 -19.33 17.80
N ALA A 518 -26.47 -19.63 18.40
CA ALA A 518 -27.15 -20.90 18.13
C ALA A 518 -27.67 -20.95 16.69
N GLN A 519 -28.11 -22.13 16.25
CA GLN A 519 -28.83 -22.23 14.98
C GLN A 519 -30.14 -21.45 15.06
N THR A 520 -30.54 -20.90 13.93
CA THR A 520 -31.80 -20.17 13.75
C THR A 520 -32.74 -20.98 12.87
N ASP A 521 -34.04 -20.79 13.06
CA ASP A 521 -35.11 -21.34 12.24
C ASP A 521 -36.22 -20.30 12.08
N ASP A 522 -37.26 -20.60 11.32
CA ASP A 522 -38.37 -19.68 11.06
C ASP A 522 -39.14 -19.27 12.33
N ASN A 523 -39.08 -20.04 13.42
CA ASN A 523 -39.70 -19.67 14.70
C ASN A 523 -38.76 -18.85 15.59
N ASN A 524 -37.45 -19.01 15.40
CA ASN A 524 -36.37 -18.37 16.15
C ASN A 524 -35.39 -17.72 15.17
N ALA A 525 -35.90 -16.72 14.43
CA ALA A 525 -35.20 -16.13 13.31
C ALA A 525 -33.92 -15.37 13.70
N VAL A 526 -33.73 -15.05 14.98
CA VAL A 526 -32.54 -14.34 15.48
C VAL A 526 -31.92 -15.06 16.67
N SER A 527 -30.62 -15.35 16.57
CA SER A 527 -29.80 -15.86 17.68
C SER A 527 -28.69 -14.88 18.01
N VAL A 528 -28.43 -14.66 19.31
CA VAL A 528 -27.39 -13.74 19.78
C VAL A 528 -26.41 -14.50 20.67
N ALA A 529 -25.12 -14.28 20.44
CA ALA A 529 -24.05 -14.73 21.33
C ALA A 529 -23.17 -13.56 21.73
N THR A 530 -22.72 -13.56 22.98
CA THR A 530 -21.84 -12.52 23.52
C THR A 530 -20.56 -13.14 24.09
N GLY A 531 -19.49 -12.36 24.12
CA GLY A 531 -18.23 -12.79 24.73
C GLY A 531 -17.20 -11.68 24.84
N ILE A 532 -16.11 -12.00 25.51
CA ILE A 532 -14.96 -11.12 25.70
C ILE A 532 -13.79 -11.68 24.93
N VAL A 533 -13.05 -10.81 24.25
CA VAL A 533 -11.76 -11.16 23.66
C VAL A 533 -10.66 -10.28 24.24
N ASP A 534 -9.58 -10.92 24.72
CA ASP A 534 -8.42 -10.21 25.24
C ASP A 534 -7.63 -9.54 24.11
N LYS A 535 -7.23 -8.28 24.32
CA LYS A 535 -6.47 -7.46 23.35
C LYS A 535 -5.10 -7.03 23.91
N GLY A 536 -4.72 -7.52 25.09
CA GLY A 536 -3.49 -7.15 25.80
C GLY A 536 -3.72 -7.05 27.30
N THR A 537 -2.72 -6.55 28.04
CA THR A 537 -2.67 -6.58 29.51
C THR A 537 -3.85 -5.86 30.17
N ASP A 538 -4.31 -4.72 29.61
CA ASP A 538 -5.37 -3.88 30.20
C ASP A 538 -6.50 -3.53 29.20
N ARG A 539 -6.60 -4.29 28.10
CA ARG A 539 -7.53 -4.04 27.00
C ARG A 539 -8.28 -5.31 26.64
N LYS A 540 -9.60 -5.20 26.60
CA LYS A 540 -10.53 -6.28 26.23
C LYS A 540 -11.52 -5.75 25.21
N GLU A 541 -12.13 -6.63 24.42
CA GLU A 541 -13.19 -6.29 23.47
C GLU A 541 -14.44 -7.09 23.82
N VAL A 542 -15.53 -6.38 24.10
CA VAL A 542 -16.88 -6.95 24.23
C VAL A 542 -17.43 -7.17 22.83
N VAL A 543 -17.92 -8.39 22.57
CA VAL A 543 -18.40 -8.82 21.26
C VAL A 543 -19.84 -9.29 21.40
N VAL A 544 -20.70 -8.83 20.50
CA VAL A 544 -22.09 -9.29 20.35
C VAL A 544 -22.28 -9.72 18.90
N LYS A 545 -22.41 -11.03 18.68
CA LYS A 545 -22.74 -11.60 17.37
C LYS A 545 -24.22 -11.89 17.28
N VAL A 546 -24.82 -11.52 16.16
CA VAL A 546 -26.23 -11.74 15.86
C VAL A 546 -26.30 -12.54 14.57
N LYS A 547 -26.84 -13.75 14.65
CA LYS A 547 -27.17 -14.59 13.49
C LYS A 547 -28.65 -14.43 13.17
N ILE A 548 -28.95 -14.15 11.91
CA ILE A 548 -30.28 -13.93 11.37
C ILE A 548 -30.57 -15.07 10.39
N HIS A 549 -31.76 -15.67 10.49
CA HIS A 549 -32.15 -16.78 9.62
C HIS A 549 -32.20 -16.35 8.15
N PRO A 550 -31.75 -17.17 7.19
CA PRO A 550 -31.79 -16.81 5.77
C PRO A 550 -33.19 -16.37 5.33
N GLY A 551 -33.28 -15.26 4.61
CA GLY A 551 -34.55 -14.65 4.20
C GLY A 551 -35.15 -13.65 5.21
N TYR A 552 -34.64 -13.63 6.44
CA TYR A 552 -35.01 -12.65 7.47
C TYR A 552 -33.98 -11.51 7.57
N HIS A 553 -34.41 -10.40 8.15
CA HIS A 553 -33.58 -9.22 8.41
C HIS A 553 -33.97 -8.54 9.73
N ILE A 554 -33.04 -7.72 10.26
CA ILE A 554 -33.31 -6.76 11.35
C ILE A 554 -32.90 -5.35 10.91
N TYR A 555 -33.48 -4.30 11.50
CA TYR A 555 -33.29 -2.95 11.00
C TYR A 555 -32.03 -2.27 11.56
N ALA A 556 -31.13 -1.81 10.70
CA ALA A 556 -29.92 -1.10 11.07
C ALA A 556 -30.17 0.40 11.32
N PHE A 557 -31.03 1.00 10.50
CA PHE A 557 -31.58 2.34 10.63
C PHE A 557 -33.01 2.34 10.09
N VAL A 558 -33.92 3.03 10.76
CA VAL A 558 -35.33 3.15 10.35
C VAL A 558 -35.64 4.61 10.06
N ALA A 559 -36.07 4.90 8.83
CA ALA A 559 -36.52 6.22 8.45
C ALA A 559 -37.80 6.60 9.22
N ASN A 560 -37.99 7.89 9.51
CA ASN A 560 -39.13 8.37 10.32
C ASN A 560 -40.52 8.01 9.79
N VAL A 561 -40.61 7.60 8.51
CA VAL A 561 -41.87 7.20 7.84
C VAL A 561 -42.17 5.71 7.97
N ASP A 562 -41.20 4.90 8.40
CA ASP A 562 -41.33 3.45 8.48
C ASP A 562 -41.63 3.02 9.95
N PRO A 563 -42.54 2.05 10.17
CA PRO A 563 -43.04 1.71 11.51
C PRO A 563 -42.18 0.68 12.26
N TYR A 564 -40.92 0.49 11.88
CA TYR A 564 -40.06 -0.57 12.40
C TYR A 564 -39.19 -0.13 13.59
N ILE A 565 -38.66 -1.10 14.35
CA ILE A 565 -37.73 -0.81 15.46
C ILE A 565 -36.27 -1.00 15.02
N GLN A 566 -35.50 0.06 15.16
CA GLN A 566 -34.06 0.04 14.92
C GLN A 566 -33.31 -0.83 15.93
N THR A 567 -32.35 -1.61 15.43
CA THR A 567 -31.46 -2.43 16.25
C THR A 567 -30.59 -1.55 17.13
N GLY A 568 -30.67 -1.77 18.44
CA GLY A 568 -29.96 -1.05 19.48
C GLY A 568 -29.14 -1.98 20.36
N LEU A 569 -27.98 -1.50 20.82
CA LEU A 569 -27.12 -2.23 21.75
C LEU A 569 -26.65 -1.29 22.86
N LYS A 570 -26.97 -1.64 24.10
CA LYS A 570 -26.47 -0.98 25.31
C LYS A 570 -25.51 -1.94 26.02
N ILE A 571 -24.35 -1.43 26.42
CA ILE A 571 -23.34 -2.20 27.14
C ILE A 571 -23.09 -1.51 28.48
N ASN A 572 -23.38 -2.20 29.57
CA ASN A 572 -23.09 -1.76 30.93
C ASN A 572 -21.85 -2.51 31.42
N LEU A 573 -20.87 -1.76 31.92
CA LEU A 573 -19.60 -2.31 32.38
C LEU A 573 -19.56 -2.37 33.91
N PRO A 574 -18.85 -3.35 34.49
CA PRO A 574 -18.63 -3.39 35.93
C PRO A 574 -17.64 -2.28 36.36
N ALA A 575 -17.61 -2.02 37.67
CA ALA A 575 -16.67 -1.07 38.26
C ALA A 575 -15.21 -1.44 37.90
N GLY A 576 -14.41 -0.42 37.58
CA GLY A 576 -13.00 -0.59 37.17
C GLY A 576 -12.78 -0.73 35.67
N TYR A 577 -13.85 -0.84 34.86
CA TYR A 577 -13.77 -0.84 33.40
C TYR A 577 -14.44 0.39 32.77
N VAL A 578 -13.83 0.92 31.71
CA VAL A 578 -14.37 2.01 30.90
C VAL A 578 -14.43 1.63 29.43
N LYS A 579 -15.42 2.16 28.70
CA LYS A 579 -15.51 2.01 27.24
C LYS A 579 -14.40 2.82 26.57
N VAL A 580 -13.82 2.25 25.54
CA VAL A 580 -12.84 2.93 24.70
C VAL A 580 -13.40 3.09 23.30
N GLY A 581 -13.58 4.35 22.90
CA GLY A 581 -14.20 4.69 21.62
C GLY A 581 -15.67 4.26 21.55
N ASP A 582 -16.24 4.42 20.36
CA ASP A 582 -17.63 4.08 20.08
C ASP A 582 -17.84 2.59 19.89
N LEU A 583 -19.11 2.19 20.04
CA LEU A 583 -19.57 0.89 19.59
C LEU A 583 -19.35 0.76 18.07
N LYS A 584 -18.53 -0.21 17.67
CA LYS A 584 -18.33 -0.58 16.28
C LYS A 584 -19.54 -1.37 15.81
N LYS A 585 -20.26 -0.80 14.83
CA LYS A 585 -21.43 -1.42 14.21
C LYS A 585 -21.04 -2.12 12.89
N PRO A 586 -21.72 -3.22 12.54
CA PRO A 586 -21.50 -3.92 11.29
C PRO A 586 -22.00 -3.11 10.09
N SER A 587 -21.59 -3.51 8.88
CA SER A 587 -22.12 -2.93 7.64
C SER A 587 -23.59 -3.33 7.45
N PHE A 588 -24.34 -2.53 6.70
CA PHE A 588 -25.78 -2.69 6.46
C PHE A 588 -26.10 -2.69 4.97
N LYS A 589 -27.27 -3.21 4.62
CA LYS A 589 -27.85 -3.19 3.27
C LYS A 589 -28.96 -2.16 3.17
N TYR A 590 -29.14 -1.60 1.98
CA TYR A 590 -30.26 -0.73 1.69
C TYR A 590 -31.56 -1.53 1.60
N PHE A 591 -32.63 -1.05 2.22
CA PHE A 591 -33.92 -1.75 2.23
C PHE A 591 -34.99 -1.02 1.41
N SER A 592 -35.09 0.30 1.53
CA SER A 592 -36.18 1.05 0.87
C SER A 592 -35.81 2.48 0.52
N ASN A 593 -36.57 3.05 -0.43
CA ASN A 593 -36.43 4.41 -0.94
C ASN A 593 -36.56 5.52 0.12
N SER A 594 -37.16 5.22 1.28
CA SER A 594 -37.26 6.11 2.44
C SER A 594 -35.94 6.27 3.20
N GLY A 595 -34.93 5.43 2.91
CA GLY A 595 -33.62 5.46 3.55
C GLY A 595 -33.45 4.44 4.68
N THR A 596 -34.43 3.55 4.91
CA THR A 596 -34.31 2.44 5.87
C THR A 596 -33.27 1.44 5.41
N THR A 597 -32.49 0.91 6.36
CA THR A 597 -31.41 -0.05 6.11
C THR A 597 -31.49 -1.23 7.06
N ILE A 598 -30.95 -2.37 6.65
CA ILE A 598 -31.10 -3.66 7.33
C ILE A 598 -29.78 -4.41 7.50
N TYR A 599 -29.77 -5.32 8.46
CA TYR A 599 -28.78 -6.38 8.62
C TYR A 599 -29.39 -7.72 8.21
N GLU A 600 -28.59 -8.57 7.56
CA GLU A 600 -28.92 -9.94 7.15
C GLU A 600 -27.74 -10.86 7.51
N ASP A 601 -27.95 -12.17 7.42
CA ASP A 601 -26.93 -13.19 7.69
C ASP A 601 -26.38 -13.11 9.13
N GLU A 602 -25.05 -13.09 9.29
CA GLU A 602 -24.41 -12.91 10.59
C GLU A 602 -23.75 -11.53 10.66
N VAL A 603 -24.04 -10.78 11.72
CA VAL A 603 -23.48 -9.46 11.97
C VAL A 603 -22.87 -9.36 13.36
N MET A 604 -21.84 -8.53 13.50
CA MET A 604 -21.05 -8.42 14.74
C MET A 604 -20.92 -6.98 15.18
N PHE A 605 -21.25 -6.73 16.45
CA PHE A 605 -21.02 -5.47 17.15
C PHE A 605 -19.86 -5.66 18.12
N THR A 606 -18.95 -4.68 18.18
CA THR A 606 -17.84 -4.74 19.16
C THR A 606 -17.64 -3.42 19.91
N GLN A 607 -17.33 -3.53 21.19
CA GLN A 607 -16.99 -2.40 22.05
C GLN A 607 -15.69 -2.70 22.76
N GLU A 608 -14.68 -1.88 22.50
CA GLU A 608 -13.44 -1.97 23.25
C GLU A 608 -13.62 -1.41 24.65
N ILE A 609 -12.99 -2.07 25.63
CA ILE A 609 -13.00 -1.68 27.04
C ILE A 609 -11.57 -1.72 27.59
N SER A 610 -11.30 -0.87 28.57
CA SER A 610 -10.02 -0.84 29.29
C SER A 610 -10.25 -0.77 30.78
N GLY A 611 -9.39 -1.43 31.54
CA GLY A 611 -9.49 -1.47 32.98
C GLY A 611 -9.13 -2.82 33.58
N SER A 612 -9.31 -2.91 34.89
CA SER A 612 -9.06 -4.11 35.68
C SER A 612 -10.08 -4.21 36.81
N GLY A 613 -10.39 -5.44 37.22
CA GLY A 613 -11.42 -5.72 38.21
C GLY A 613 -12.12 -7.03 37.90
N LYS A 614 -13.09 -7.39 38.74
CA LYS A 614 -13.99 -8.52 38.50
C LYS A 614 -15.42 -7.99 38.44
N GLY A 615 -16.25 -8.58 37.60
CA GLY A 615 -17.67 -8.26 37.56
C GLY A 615 -18.33 -8.67 36.25
N GLU A 616 -19.58 -8.25 36.09
CA GLU A 616 -20.41 -8.65 34.96
C GLU A 616 -20.57 -7.51 33.96
N VAL A 617 -20.31 -7.80 32.68
CA VAL A 617 -20.71 -6.96 31.55
C VAL A 617 -22.10 -7.37 31.12
N VAL A 618 -23.02 -6.41 31.03
CA VAL A 618 -24.39 -6.63 30.55
C VAL A 618 -24.56 -5.99 29.17
N CYS A 619 -24.86 -6.82 28.17
CA CYS A 619 -25.19 -6.40 26.82
C CYS A 619 -26.71 -6.50 26.63
N ALA A 620 -27.42 -5.37 26.57
CA ALA A 620 -28.86 -5.33 26.28
C ALA A 620 -29.09 -5.04 24.80
N VAL A 621 -29.74 -5.97 24.10
CA VAL A 621 -30.00 -5.91 22.65
C VAL A 621 -31.48 -5.67 22.39
N THR A 622 -31.78 -4.65 21.59
CA THR A 622 -33.11 -4.33 21.08
C THR A 622 -33.14 -4.54 19.57
N TYR A 623 -34.15 -5.21 19.03
CA TYR A 623 -34.33 -5.39 17.59
C TYR A 623 -35.77 -5.77 17.24
N GLN A 624 -36.15 -5.54 15.97
CA GLN A 624 -37.31 -6.18 15.35
C GLN A 624 -36.84 -6.95 14.11
N CYS A 625 -37.37 -8.15 13.93
CA CYS A 625 -37.00 -9.05 12.83
C CYS A 625 -38.20 -9.33 11.93
N CYS A 626 -37.99 -9.27 10.61
CA CYS A 626 -39.01 -9.50 9.59
C CYS A 626 -38.45 -10.32 8.43
N ASP A 627 -39.33 -10.97 7.68
CA ASP A 627 -39.07 -11.45 6.31
C ASP A 627 -40.04 -10.75 5.33
N THR A 628 -40.26 -11.31 4.15
CA THR A 628 -41.21 -10.76 3.16
C THR A 628 -42.68 -11.04 3.49
N HIS A 629 -42.99 -11.85 4.50
CA HIS A 629 -44.35 -12.32 4.81
C HIS A 629 -44.84 -11.86 6.19
N ILE A 630 -43.94 -11.80 7.18
CA ILE A 630 -44.23 -11.55 8.58
C ILE A 630 -43.17 -10.66 9.24
N CYS A 631 -43.60 -9.94 10.27
CA CYS A 631 -42.73 -9.26 11.22
C CYS A 631 -42.99 -9.80 12.62
N PHE A 632 -41.93 -10.18 13.33
CA PHE A 632 -42.03 -10.58 14.72
C PHE A 632 -42.28 -9.38 15.64
N PRO A 633 -42.91 -9.60 16.82
CA PRO A 633 -42.93 -8.61 17.88
C PRO A 633 -41.50 -8.14 18.22
N PRO A 634 -41.29 -6.85 18.49
CA PRO A 634 -39.98 -6.35 18.85
C PRO A 634 -39.44 -6.98 20.14
N VAL A 635 -38.15 -7.26 20.14
CA VAL A 635 -37.38 -7.62 21.33
C VAL A 635 -36.78 -6.34 21.90
N ASN A 636 -37.12 -6.00 23.14
CA ASN A 636 -36.64 -4.79 23.81
C ASN A 636 -35.66 -5.15 24.93
N ASP A 637 -34.45 -4.56 24.86
CA ASP A 637 -33.39 -4.61 25.86
C ASP A 637 -33.14 -6.03 26.45
N LYS A 638 -33.13 -7.06 25.60
CA LYS A 638 -32.84 -8.44 26.03
C LYS A 638 -31.38 -8.53 26.48
N GLU A 639 -31.17 -8.88 27.76
CA GLU A 639 -29.86 -8.87 28.39
C GLU A 639 -29.06 -10.17 28.18
N TYR A 640 -27.77 -10.01 27.90
CA TYR A 640 -26.77 -11.07 27.84
C TYR A 640 -25.60 -10.69 28.74
N LYS A 641 -25.21 -11.61 29.62
CA LYS A 641 -24.26 -11.36 30.70
C LYS A 641 -22.94 -12.07 30.44
N ILE A 642 -21.82 -11.37 30.65
CA ILE A 642 -20.47 -11.90 30.46
C ILE A 642 -19.63 -11.61 31.70
N GLN A 643 -18.90 -12.60 32.21
CA GLN A 643 -18.00 -12.43 33.36
C GLN A 643 -16.63 -11.91 32.90
N LEU A 644 -16.12 -10.89 33.59
CA LEU A 644 -14.78 -10.29 33.39
C LEU A 644 -13.77 -10.71 34.46
#